data_AF-A0A2E8K1H1-F1
#
_entry.id   AF-A0A2E8K1H1-F1
#
_cell.length_a   1.000
_cell.length_b   1.000
_cell.length_c   1.000
_cell.angle_alpha   90.00
_cell.angle_beta   90.00
_cell.angle_gamma   90.00
#
_symmetry.space_group_name_H-M   'P 1'
#
loop_
_entity.id
_entity.type
_entity.pdbx_description
1 polymer ?
#
loop_
_entity_poly.entity_id
_entity_poly.type
_entity_poly.pdbx_seq_one_letter_code
_entity_poly.pdbx_strand_id
1 'polypeptide(L)'
;MNQDHFSSDNHSNTDPSAGSSSAPETPREGGDVLSLIADVEHHLERIREVQNRQTTDFADLAERQRRVSDAEAALAQRGSELEATAAELASAREAMENQRGELEGRNAELEERRARLEEAERGIDGLRSELEGVRAELDADRARIAERSQELDGRFGEVDRRSSELESREHELVERIAAAEASAAGVQTEMDQMASEHESRMAEAERAREAHAARESEFRGRCEQLESELVEFRTLSDDSREAIGRMTEELESARNDLQAARSELEQANGRIAETEGRCGELEAAANTRESEFTETEARATGLQNALDESNRRLAELEARILEDERQIGLAGGKLAELAHVIAEQAPRLEQGAEAMALLPELEARIRELQAEVGQNSGADGELVAFREKAMVRIDQLERDLEIANAKVAEAPTEVDADRIDALLAEARAPLEQRILDLESGVDESGDGEVVSREKYETVKNRCQKAERRGDELETALSMANDRGQAQEMAKRLRAKAERVGDYARHLDLRKKRLAGMRTAISRQRVAEVAMPEGSSFHELQRLEAQRKELEQVRDFLGRSEQQMVRRWARPRSVAMVAWMFVLLAVSAAAGWFGVNDFVPTPGAAVVKITAVAPDGKMLLGEKEAAWDKWHKALATDPAFIAMVHQKLAARGLADGGESATARMMAEDLVFEDEGNGQMRLLLTGDDSRVLEPTLDVIATSLASESARQSPRRKDGARATLPNERVTSSGVGYAALVKGPYDSETLGWMGMIAGGVFAASVLLIGIVYGFLSRAKRVFEERESIEEASV
;
A
#
# COMPACT_ATOMS: atom_id res chain seq x y z
N MET A 1 81.82 139.12 -1.72
CA MET A 1 80.60 139.73 -2.28
C MET A 1 79.66 140.01 -1.11
N ASN A 2 79.31 141.24 -0.74
CA ASN A 2 79.71 142.60 -1.17
C ASN A 2 80.11 143.39 0.11
N GLN A 3 80.90 144.47 0.13
CA GLN A 3 80.73 145.79 -0.51
C GLN A 3 79.35 146.44 -0.22
N ASP A 4 79.23 147.69 0.22
CA ASP A 4 80.21 148.75 0.59
C ASP A 4 79.59 149.55 1.78
N HIS A 5 80.02 150.72 2.30
CA HIS A 5 80.89 151.80 1.81
C HIS A 5 81.56 152.59 2.98
N PHE A 6 82.19 153.72 2.66
CA PHE A 6 82.84 154.70 3.55
C PHE A 6 81.89 155.79 4.10
N SER A 7 82.29 156.44 5.20
CA SER A 7 82.47 157.91 5.23
C SER A 7 83.36 158.36 6.39
N SER A 8 84.12 159.43 6.18
CA SER A 8 84.78 160.23 7.23
C SER A 8 84.11 161.60 7.31
N ASP A 9 84.43 162.40 8.34
CA ASP A 9 84.57 163.87 8.18
C ASP A 9 85.36 164.52 9.32
N ASN A 10 85.72 165.81 9.18
CA ASN A 10 86.77 166.52 9.93
C ASN A 10 86.46 168.04 10.08
N HIS A 11 87.24 168.77 10.90
CA HIS A 11 87.23 170.24 11.16
C HIS A 11 86.13 170.73 12.13
N SER A 12 86.21 171.88 12.83
CA SER A 12 87.19 173.00 12.93
C SER A 12 87.34 173.47 14.41
N ASN A 13 88.43 174.09 14.90
CA ASN A 13 88.81 175.53 14.87
C ASN A 13 87.64 176.52 15.09
N THR A 14 87.75 177.68 15.79
CA THR A 14 88.91 178.54 16.24
C THR A 14 88.41 179.54 17.35
N ASP A 15 89.13 179.85 18.44
CA ASP A 15 90.13 180.95 18.66
C ASP A 15 89.52 182.24 19.35
N PRO A 16 90.13 183.45 19.39
CA PRO A 16 90.95 184.01 20.49
C PRO A 16 90.40 185.30 21.20
N SER A 17 91.18 185.88 22.14
CA SER A 17 91.44 187.36 22.17
C SER A 17 92.60 187.80 23.10
N ALA A 18 93.33 188.86 22.69
CA ALA A 18 94.10 189.78 23.55
C ALA A 18 93.19 190.98 23.95
N GLY A 19 93.54 192.05 24.71
CA GLY A 19 94.78 192.57 25.29
C GLY A 19 94.85 194.11 25.06
N SER A 20 95.28 194.92 26.04
CA SER A 20 95.42 196.39 25.87
C SER A 20 96.38 197.04 26.89
N SER A 21 96.76 198.30 26.67
CA SER A 21 97.82 199.03 27.39
C SER A 21 97.58 200.56 27.35
N SER A 22 98.12 201.31 28.31
CA SER A 22 98.23 202.78 28.30
C SER A 22 99.45 203.28 29.10
N ALA A 23 99.84 204.55 28.91
CA ALA A 23 101.19 205.09 29.16
C ALA A 23 101.23 206.21 30.24
N PRO A 24 102.42 206.74 30.65
CA PRO A 24 102.62 207.43 31.93
C PRO A 24 102.77 208.97 31.88
N GLU A 25 102.85 209.61 33.06
CA GLU A 25 103.34 210.99 33.27
C GLU A 25 104.14 211.12 34.60
N THR A 26 104.78 212.28 34.87
CA THR A 26 105.86 212.47 35.89
C THR A 26 105.92 213.93 36.40
N PRO A 27 106.79 214.37 37.37
CA PRO A 27 107.42 213.74 38.56
C PRO A 27 107.31 214.63 39.85
N ARG A 28 108.15 214.35 40.89
CA ARG A 28 108.54 215.15 42.10
C ARG A 28 107.79 214.87 43.43
N GLU A 29 108.40 214.96 44.62
CA GLU A 29 109.83 214.95 45.07
C GLU A 29 109.89 214.61 46.58
N GLY A 30 110.83 213.75 47.02
CA GLY A 30 111.35 213.63 48.41
C GLY A 30 110.45 213.04 49.53
N GLY A 31 110.84 211.91 50.13
CA GLY A 31 110.13 211.36 51.31
C GLY A 31 110.56 209.98 51.87
N ASP A 32 111.75 209.91 52.46
CA ASP A 32 112.21 208.91 53.47
C ASP A 32 112.27 207.38 53.21
N VAL A 33 113.18 206.74 53.97
CA VAL A 33 113.66 205.35 53.82
C VAL A 33 112.62 204.27 54.17
N LEU A 34 111.55 204.63 54.89
CA LEU A 34 110.53 203.69 55.37
C LEU A 34 109.79 202.96 54.23
N SER A 35 109.70 203.58 53.06
CA SER A 35 109.17 203.00 51.82
C SER A 35 109.88 201.70 51.43
N LEU A 36 111.21 201.65 51.53
CA LEU A 36 112.00 200.49 51.14
C LEU A 36 111.88 199.32 52.13
N ILE A 37 111.59 199.60 53.40
CA ILE A 37 111.29 198.57 54.40
C ILE A 37 109.91 197.96 54.12
N ALA A 38 108.92 198.79 53.80
CA ALA A 38 107.58 198.32 53.41
C ALA A 38 107.61 197.46 52.13
N ASP A 39 108.42 197.81 51.12
CA ASP A 39 108.62 196.98 49.93
C ASP A 39 109.28 195.63 50.26
N VAL A 40 110.27 195.59 51.15
CA VAL A 40 110.92 194.33 51.58
C VAL A 40 109.97 193.47 52.41
N GLU A 41 109.18 194.08 53.31
CA GLU A 41 108.17 193.39 54.12
C GLU A 41 107.05 192.82 53.22
N HIS A 42 106.56 193.60 52.25
CA HIS A 42 105.63 193.13 51.23
C HIS A 42 106.23 192.02 50.36
N HIS A 43 107.51 192.11 49.98
CA HIS A 43 108.20 191.05 49.26
C HIS A 43 108.34 189.76 50.08
N LEU A 44 108.63 189.85 51.38
CA LEU A 44 108.69 188.68 52.27
C LEU A 44 107.32 188.06 52.48
N GLU A 45 106.27 188.85 52.71
CA GLU A 45 104.90 188.33 52.84
C GLU A 45 104.43 187.71 51.52
N ARG A 46 104.78 188.27 50.35
CA ARG A 46 104.50 187.67 49.04
C ARG A 46 105.29 186.39 48.78
N ILE A 47 106.54 186.29 49.23
CA ILE A 47 107.32 185.04 49.17
C ILE A 47 106.66 183.99 50.08
N ARG A 48 106.22 184.39 51.27
CA ARG A 48 105.52 183.52 52.22
C ARG A 48 104.16 183.07 51.70
N GLU A 49 103.40 183.95 51.04
CA GLU A 49 102.16 183.62 50.34
C GLU A 49 102.41 182.62 49.21
N VAL A 50 103.45 182.82 48.40
CA VAL A 50 103.85 181.86 47.35
C VAL A 50 104.31 180.52 47.95
N GLN A 51 105.03 180.51 49.08
CA GLN A 51 105.42 179.26 49.76
C GLN A 51 104.21 178.54 50.41
N ASN A 52 103.29 179.29 51.02
CA ASN A 52 102.04 178.75 51.55
C ASN A 52 101.21 178.16 50.39
N ARG A 53 101.11 178.87 49.26
CA ARG A 53 100.44 178.39 48.05
C ARG A 53 101.12 177.17 47.45
N GLN A 54 102.45 177.11 47.41
CA GLN A 54 103.17 175.92 46.97
C GLN A 54 102.94 174.73 47.91
N THR A 55 102.92 174.94 49.24
CA THR A 55 102.64 173.86 50.19
C THR A 55 101.18 173.39 50.16
N THR A 56 100.21 174.27 49.86
CA THR A 56 98.83 173.85 49.55
C THR A 56 98.75 173.13 48.20
N ASP A 57 99.38 173.66 47.14
CA ASP A 57 99.35 173.05 45.80
C ASP A 57 100.02 171.65 45.80
N PHE A 58 101.09 171.46 46.59
CA PHE A 58 101.69 170.14 46.82
C PHE A 58 100.82 169.21 47.68
N ALA A 59 100.10 169.75 48.68
CA ALA A 59 99.14 168.95 49.46
C ALA A 59 97.95 168.50 48.60
N ASP A 60 97.39 169.40 47.80
CA ASP A 60 96.35 169.15 46.79
C ASP A 60 96.80 168.10 45.77
N LEU A 61 98.03 168.21 45.26
CA LEU A 61 98.58 167.25 44.30
C LEU A 61 98.83 165.89 44.95
N ALA A 62 99.32 165.85 46.19
CA ALA A 62 99.47 164.61 46.95
C ALA A 62 98.11 163.96 47.29
N GLU A 63 97.07 164.75 47.57
CA GLU A 63 95.72 164.24 47.76
C GLU A 63 95.13 163.70 46.44
N ARG A 64 95.31 164.42 45.33
CA ARG A 64 94.90 163.93 43.99
C ARG A 64 95.64 162.64 43.62
N GLN A 65 96.94 162.55 43.90
CA GLN A 65 97.72 161.32 43.64
C GLN A 65 97.25 160.15 44.50
N ARG A 66 96.85 160.40 45.76
CA ARG A 66 96.18 159.39 46.61
C ARG A 66 94.84 158.98 46.02
N ARG A 67 93.94 159.93 45.74
CA ARG A 67 92.62 159.66 45.13
C ARG A 67 92.73 158.90 43.79
N VAL A 68 93.77 159.15 42.99
CA VAL A 68 94.08 158.37 41.77
C VAL A 68 94.55 156.97 42.14
N SER A 69 95.52 156.81 43.05
CA SER A 69 95.98 155.49 43.52
C SER A 69 94.86 154.66 44.16
N ASP A 70 93.94 155.29 44.89
CA ASP A 70 92.77 154.66 45.52
C ASP A 70 91.75 154.23 44.44
N ALA A 71 91.56 155.06 43.40
CA ALA A 71 90.71 154.74 42.26
C ALA A 71 91.31 153.64 41.36
N GLU A 72 92.63 153.63 41.14
CA GLU A 72 93.36 152.57 40.45
C GLU A 72 93.27 151.25 41.22
N ALA A 73 93.44 151.27 42.55
CA ALA A 73 93.24 150.10 43.39
C ALA A 73 91.78 149.59 43.34
N ALA A 74 90.79 150.49 43.39
CA ALA A 74 89.38 150.12 43.29
C ALA A 74 88.99 149.61 41.88
N LEU A 75 89.64 150.10 40.81
CA LEU A 75 89.48 149.58 39.46
C LEU A 75 90.14 148.22 39.29
N ALA A 76 91.33 148.01 39.86
CA ALA A 76 92.00 146.71 39.87
C ALA A 76 91.18 145.66 40.66
N GLN A 77 90.64 146.03 41.82
CA GLN A 77 89.72 145.18 42.58
C GLN A 77 88.49 144.82 41.74
N ARG A 78 87.79 145.81 41.17
CA ARG A 78 86.64 145.56 40.28
C ARG A 78 86.99 144.72 39.04
N GLY A 79 88.20 144.88 38.51
CA GLY A 79 88.72 144.02 37.45
C GLY A 79 88.78 142.56 37.90
N SER A 80 89.37 142.28 39.06
CA SER A 80 89.43 140.92 39.62
C SER A 80 88.05 140.36 40.00
N GLU A 81 87.12 141.19 40.45
CA GLU A 81 85.71 140.81 40.72
C GLU A 81 84.95 140.47 39.43
N LEU A 82 85.20 141.22 38.34
CA LEU A 82 84.64 140.94 37.01
C LEU A 82 85.27 139.69 36.36
N GLU A 83 86.57 139.47 36.52
CA GLU A 83 87.24 138.24 36.05
C GLU A 83 86.75 137.01 36.81
N ALA A 84 86.59 137.10 38.14
CA ALA A 84 86.05 136.02 38.96
C ALA A 84 84.59 135.70 38.57
N THR A 85 83.72 136.71 38.48
CA THR A 85 82.31 136.50 38.08
C THR A 85 82.15 136.04 36.63
N ALA A 86 83.05 136.44 35.73
CA ALA A 86 83.11 135.90 34.37
C ALA A 86 83.52 134.41 34.34
N ALA A 87 84.48 134.00 35.17
CA ALA A 87 84.88 132.60 35.32
C ALA A 87 83.77 131.75 35.96
N GLU A 88 83.08 132.26 36.98
CA GLU A 88 81.89 131.62 37.56
C GLU A 88 80.77 131.46 36.53
N LEU A 89 80.49 132.50 35.74
CA LEU A 89 79.46 132.46 34.68
C LEU A 89 79.83 131.48 33.56
N ALA A 90 81.11 131.38 33.19
CA ALA A 90 81.60 130.40 32.22
C ALA A 90 81.42 128.96 32.74
N SER A 91 81.83 128.70 33.98
CA SER A 91 81.66 127.40 34.66
C SER A 91 80.17 127.03 34.80
N ALA A 92 79.32 127.97 35.20
CA ALA A 92 77.87 127.77 35.27
C ALA A 92 77.25 127.48 33.89
N ARG A 93 77.74 128.12 32.83
CA ARG A 93 77.31 127.84 31.45
C ARG A 93 77.73 126.45 30.99
N GLU A 94 78.97 126.04 31.24
CA GLU A 94 79.45 124.69 30.93
C GLU A 94 78.67 123.62 31.71
N ALA A 95 78.37 123.86 33.00
CA ALA A 95 77.53 122.98 33.80
C ALA A 95 76.09 122.85 33.24
N MET A 96 75.49 123.95 32.79
CA MET A 96 74.17 123.95 32.15
C MET A 96 74.18 123.26 30.77
N GLU A 97 75.26 123.39 30.00
CA GLU A 97 75.43 122.74 28.70
C GLU A 97 75.62 121.22 28.86
N ASN A 98 76.40 120.78 29.85
CA ASN A 98 76.52 119.38 30.26
C ASN A 98 75.18 118.79 30.76
N GLN A 99 74.45 119.49 31.65
CA GLN A 99 73.12 119.06 32.11
C GLN A 99 72.12 118.96 30.95
N ARG A 100 72.18 119.88 29.98
CA ARG A 100 71.37 119.82 28.77
C ARG A 100 71.70 118.58 27.94
N GLY A 101 72.99 118.27 27.72
CA GLY A 101 73.42 117.06 27.03
C GLY A 101 72.94 115.78 27.73
N GLU A 102 72.99 115.71 29.06
CA GLU A 102 72.43 114.58 29.80
C GLU A 102 70.90 114.47 29.64
N LEU A 103 70.18 115.59 29.63
CA LEU A 103 68.72 115.61 29.45
C LEU A 103 68.32 115.17 28.02
N GLU A 104 69.03 115.64 27.00
CA GLU A 104 68.82 115.22 25.61
C GLU A 104 69.13 113.71 25.44
N GLY A 105 70.19 113.20 26.08
CA GLY A 105 70.50 111.77 26.12
C GLY A 105 69.44 110.92 26.85
N ARG A 106 68.98 111.35 28.04
CA ARG A 106 67.88 110.68 28.78
C ARG A 106 66.57 110.72 28.00
N ASN A 107 66.29 111.78 27.26
CA ASN A 107 65.09 111.87 26.43
C ASN A 107 65.17 110.90 25.25
N ALA A 108 66.33 110.76 24.61
CA ALA A 108 66.53 109.73 23.56
C ALA A 108 66.34 108.30 24.10
N GLU A 109 66.87 107.99 25.29
CA GLU A 109 66.64 106.69 25.96
C GLU A 109 65.15 106.44 26.27
N LEU A 110 64.40 107.49 26.65
CA LEU A 110 62.96 107.40 26.89
C LEU A 110 62.16 107.17 25.60
N GLU A 111 62.51 107.82 24.49
CA GLU A 111 61.85 107.54 23.19
C GLU A 111 62.19 106.14 22.65
N GLU A 112 63.42 105.66 22.83
CA GLU A 112 63.75 104.27 22.48
C GLU A 112 62.95 103.27 23.31
N ARG A 113 62.79 103.52 24.63
CA ARG A 113 61.95 102.70 25.50
C ARG A 113 60.47 102.77 25.12
N ARG A 114 59.95 103.92 24.68
CA ARG A 114 58.58 104.06 24.15
C ARG A 114 58.39 103.22 22.89
N ALA A 115 59.27 103.36 21.90
CA ALA A 115 59.20 102.58 20.67
C ALA A 115 59.18 101.06 20.92
N ARG A 116 60.04 100.57 21.83
CA ARG A 116 60.08 99.16 22.26
C ARG A 116 58.81 98.72 23.01
N LEU A 117 58.19 99.59 23.81
CA LEU A 117 56.93 99.29 24.48
C LEU A 117 55.77 99.21 23.47
N GLU A 118 55.67 100.15 22.53
CA GLU A 118 54.65 100.09 21.48
C GLU A 118 54.82 98.85 20.57
N GLU A 119 56.06 98.43 20.29
CA GLU A 119 56.35 97.18 19.57
C GLU A 119 55.89 95.94 20.36
N ALA A 120 56.14 95.91 21.67
CA ALA A 120 55.66 94.86 22.55
C ALA A 120 54.12 94.83 22.66
N GLU A 121 53.46 95.99 22.72
CA GLU A 121 51.99 96.10 22.73
C GLU A 121 51.38 95.56 21.42
N ARG A 122 51.92 95.96 20.26
CA ARG A 122 51.53 95.41 18.94
C ARG A 122 51.72 93.89 18.89
N GLY A 123 52.81 93.37 19.45
CA GLY A 123 53.06 91.93 19.56
C GLY A 123 52.05 91.20 20.46
N ILE A 124 51.67 91.79 21.59
CA ILE A 124 50.65 91.26 22.50
C ILE A 124 49.27 91.22 21.83
N ASP A 125 48.88 92.27 21.10
CA ASP A 125 47.60 92.31 20.39
C ASP A 125 47.56 91.35 19.19
N GLY A 126 48.70 91.13 18.50
CA GLY A 126 48.84 90.05 17.53
C GLY A 126 48.59 88.67 18.15
N LEU A 127 49.30 88.35 19.23
CA LEU A 127 49.14 87.08 19.97
C LEU A 127 47.72 86.89 20.55
N ARG A 128 47.04 87.97 20.93
CA ARG A 128 45.62 87.93 21.32
C ARG A 128 44.72 87.53 20.16
N SER A 129 44.92 88.14 18.98
CA SER A 129 44.14 87.81 17.78
C SER A 129 44.38 86.36 17.32
N GLU A 130 45.61 85.86 17.41
CA GLU A 130 45.93 84.45 17.17
C GLU A 130 45.22 83.51 18.16
N LEU A 131 45.23 83.84 19.46
CA LEU A 131 44.54 83.06 20.49
C LEU A 131 43.00 83.07 20.32
N GLU A 132 42.42 84.18 19.87
CA GLU A 132 40.99 84.26 19.55
C GLU A 132 40.65 83.41 18.32
N GLY A 133 41.50 83.41 17.29
CA GLY A 133 41.39 82.53 16.11
C GLY A 133 41.44 81.05 16.49
N VAL A 134 42.49 80.61 17.18
CA VAL A 134 42.65 79.22 17.65
C VAL A 134 41.49 78.78 18.54
N ARG A 135 40.93 79.69 19.36
CA ARG A 135 39.75 79.41 20.18
C ARG A 135 38.49 79.21 19.33
N ALA A 136 38.28 80.04 18.32
CA ALA A 136 37.15 79.89 17.39
C ALA A 136 37.23 78.58 16.59
N GLU A 137 38.44 78.18 16.17
CA GLU A 137 38.68 76.88 15.53
C GLU A 137 38.38 75.72 16.49
N LEU A 138 38.85 75.78 17.74
CA LEU A 138 38.61 74.75 18.75
C LEU A 138 37.12 74.58 19.07
N ASP A 139 36.37 75.69 19.19
CA ASP A 139 34.93 75.65 19.46
C ASP A 139 34.13 75.19 18.21
N ALA A 140 34.60 75.46 16.99
CA ALA A 140 34.07 74.88 15.77
C ALA A 140 34.34 73.35 15.67
N ASP A 141 35.53 72.89 16.05
CA ASP A 141 35.83 71.45 16.10
C ASP A 141 35.05 70.71 17.17
N ARG A 142 34.81 71.32 18.33
CA ARG A 142 33.89 70.80 19.35
C ARG A 142 32.48 70.60 18.80
N ALA A 143 31.98 71.56 18.02
CA ALA A 143 30.68 71.43 17.34
C ALA A 143 30.67 70.28 16.31
N ARG A 144 31.71 70.20 15.46
CA ARG A 144 31.86 69.09 14.48
C ARG A 144 31.99 67.71 15.13
N ILE A 145 32.61 67.62 16.31
CA ILE A 145 32.70 66.38 17.08
C ILE A 145 31.33 66.02 17.68
N ALA A 146 30.62 66.97 18.28
CA ALA A 146 29.29 66.73 18.84
C ALA A 146 28.26 66.27 17.78
N GLU A 147 28.26 66.91 16.60
CA GLU A 147 27.44 66.51 15.45
C GLU A 147 27.73 65.07 15.01
N ARG A 148 29.02 64.71 14.87
CA ARG A 148 29.43 63.35 14.51
C ARG A 148 29.10 62.31 15.59
N SER A 149 29.20 62.66 16.87
CA SER A 149 28.73 61.78 17.95
C SER A 149 27.23 61.52 17.85
N GLN A 150 26.42 62.56 17.62
CA GLN A 150 24.98 62.41 17.43
C GLN A 150 24.63 61.58 16.17
N GLU A 151 25.40 61.73 15.08
CA GLU A 151 25.24 60.90 13.89
C GLU A 151 25.59 59.42 14.17
N LEU A 152 26.66 59.15 14.92
CA LEU A 152 27.06 57.80 15.32
C LEU A 152 26.02 57.15 16.23
N ASP A 153 25.52 57.87 17.25
CA ASP A 153 24.45 57.38 18.13
C ASP A 153 23.18 57.03 17.35
N GLY A 154 22.81 57.87 16.36
CA GLY A 154 21.71 57.60 15.44
C GLY A 154 21.93 56.36 14.57
N ARG A 155 23.17 56.16 14.08
CA ARG A 155 23.55 54.95 13.31
C ARG A 155 23.56 53.69 14.18
N PHE A 156 24.01 53.77 15.44
CA PHE A 156 23.92 52.66 16.39
C PHE A 156 22.46 52.28 16.67
N GLY A 157 21.59 53.25 16.94
CA GLY A 157 20.15 52.99 17.11
C GLY A 157 19.45 52.38 15.87
N GLU A 158 19.94 52.67 14.66
CA GLU A 158 19.51 51.93 13.46
C GLU A 158 20.08 50.50 13.43
N VAL A 159 21.36 50.28 13.76
CA VAL A 159 21.97 48.94 13.80
C VAL A 159 21.26 48.04 14.80
N ASP A 160 20.99 48.53 16.02
CA ASP A 160 20.29 47.79 17.07
C ASP A 160 18.88 47.39 16.62
N ARG A 161 18.12 48.34 16.07
CA ARG A 161 16.79 48.05 15.50
C ARG A 161 16.87 47.00 14.37
N ARG A 162 17.85 47.12 13.47
CA ARG A 162 18.05 46.13 12.40
C ARG A 162 18.46 44.76 12.94
N SER A 163 19.18 44.69 14.06
CA SER A 163 19.47 43.42 14.75
C SER A 163 18.19 42.78 15.27
N SER A 164 17.37 43.51 16.03
CA SER A 164 16.09 42.98 16.52
C SER A 164 15.10 42.63 15.40
N GLU A 165 15.10 43.37 14.28
CA GLU A 165 14.35 42.99 13.06
C GLU A 165 14.86 41.71 12.40
N LEU A 166 16.16 41.41 12.49
CA LEU A 166 16.75 40.17 11.97
C LEU A 166 16.51 38.99 12.92
N GLU A 167 16.72 39.17 14.23
CA GLU A 167 16.42 38.19 15.28
C GLU A 167 14.95 37.76 15.24
N SER A 168 14.03 38.71 15.07
CA SER A 168 12.60 38.40 14.94
C SER A 168 12.27 37.63 13.65
N ARG A 169 12.97 37.88 12.54
CA ARG A 169 12.81 37.13 11.29
C ARG A 169 13.45 35.75 11.35
N GLU A 170 14.58 35.61 12.03
CA GLU A 170 15.21 34.32 12.30
C GLU A 170 14.27 33.43 13.11
N HIS A 171 13.62 33.97 14.16
CA HIS A 171 12.64 33.23 14.94
C HIS A 171 11.40 32.82 14.11
N GLU A 172 10.85 33.73 13.28
CA GLU A 172 9.74 33.41 12.36
C GLU A 172 10.13 32.29 11.36
N LEU A 173 11.34 32.35 10.81
CA LEU A 173 11.84 31.34 9.88
C LEU A 173 12.07 29.99 10.56
N VAL A 174 12.58 29.96 11.79
CA VAL A 174 12.74 28.72 12.58
C VAL A 174 11.37 28.10 12.90
N GLU A 175 10.38 28.89 13.33
CA GLU A 175 9.01 28.40 13.57
C GLU A 175 8.39 27.83 12.29
N ARG A 176 8.56 28.53 11.15
CA ARG A 176 8.06 28.08 9.84
C ARG A 176 8.77 26.83 9.31
N ILE A 177 10.05 26.65 9.58
CA ILE A 177 10.78 25.42 9.27
C ILE A 177 10.24 24.26 10.11
N ALA A 178 10.12 24.43 11.43
CA ALA A 178 9.56 23.40 12.32
C ALA A 178 8.12 23.01 11.94
N ALA A 179 7.30 23.98 11.53
CA ALA A 179 5.94 23.71 11.03
C ALA A 179 5.95 22.95 9.68
N ALA A 180 6.89 23.27 8.77
CA ALA A 180 7.05 22.55 7.51
C ALA A 180 7.56 21.12 7.71
N GLU A 181 8.52 20.91 8.62
CA GLU A 181 9.03 19.59 9.01
C GLU A 181 7.92 18.73 9.65
N ALA A 182 7.12 19.30 10.55
CA ALA A 182 5.96 18.63 11.13
C ALA A 182 4.91 18.24 10.07
N SER A 183 4.65 19.12 9.09
CA SER A 183 3.76 18.82 7.96
C SER A 183 4.33 17.74 7.04
N ALA A 184 5.63 17.74 6.79
CA ALA A 184 6.30 16.73 5.96
C ALA A 184 6.30 15.36 6.64
N ALA A 185 6.55 15.31 7.96
CA ALA A 185 6.41 14.09 8.75
C ALA A 185 4.96 13.56 8.75
N GLY A 186 3.97 14.45 8.86
CA GLY A 186 2.56 14.09 8.70
C GLY A 186 2.28 13.42 7.36
N VAL A 187 2.62 14.08 6.24
CA VAL A 187 2.45 13.54 4.88
C VAL A 187 3.20 12.21 4.68
N GLN A 188 4.41 12.05 5.24
CA GLN A 188 5.11 10.76 5.19
C GLN A 188 4.32 9.66 5.90
N THR A 189 3.80 9.92 7.11
CA THR A 189 2.98 8.92 7.82
C THR A 189 1.66 8.61 7.12
N GLU A 190 1.07 9.54 6.37
CA GLU A 190 -0.09 9.28 5.51
C GLU A 190 0.30 8.42 4.29
N MET A 191 1.47 8.68 3.67
CA MET A 191 1.98 7.86 2.57
C MET A 191 2.31 6.43 3.02
N ASP A 192 2.94 6.25 4.19
CA ASP A 192 3.26 4.94 4.75
C ASP A 192 1.98 4.14 5.08
N GLN A 193 0.96 4.81 5.64
CA GLN A 193 -0.36 4.23 5.86
C GLN A 193 -1.02 3.81 4.54
N MET A 194 -1.09 4.70 3.55
CA MET A 194 -1.64 4.42 2.23
C MET A 194 -0.91 3.27 1.52
N ALA A 195 0.43 3.19 1.64
CA ALA A 195 1.20 2.07 1.11
C ALA A 195 0.79 0.74 1.77
N SER A 196 0.68 0.70 3.10
CA SER A 196 0.24 -0.50 3.83
C SER A 196 -1.21 -0.90 3.53
N GLU A 197 -2.12 0.06 3.31
CA GLU A 197 -3.48 -0.22 2.84
C GLU A 197 -3.48 -0.81 1.43
N HIS A 198 -2.64 -0.28 0.52
CA HIS A 198 -2.51 -0.78 -0.83
C HIS A 198 -1.93 -2.21 -0.85
N GLU A 199 -0.92 -2.50 -0.02
CA GLU A 199 -0.37 -3.85 0.13
C GLU A 199 -1.42 -4.84 0.67
N SER A 200 -2.19 -4.45 1.71
CA SER A 200 -3.29 -5.30 2.22
C SER A 200 -4.37 -5.54 1.15
N ARG A 201 -4.80 -4.49 0.43
CA ARG A 201 -5.79 -4.61 -0.66
C ARG A 201 -5.29 -5.49 -1.81
N MET A 202 -4.00 -5.42 -2.16
CA MET A 202 -3.40 -6.30 -3.16
C MET A 202 -3.38 -7.76 -2.68
N ALA A 203 -2.95 -8.03 -1.45
CA ALA A 203 -2.94 -9.37 -0.89
C ALA A 203 -4.37 -9.95 -0.69
N GLU A 204 -5.38 -9.11 -0.44
CA GLU A 204 -6.79 -9.50 -0.46
C GLU A 204 -7.29 -9.81 -1.87
N ALA A 205 -6.94 -9.00 -2.87
CA ALA A 205 -7.30 -9.22 -4.28
C ALA A 205 -6.64 -10.48 -4.86
N GLU A 206 -5.41 -10.81 -4.46
CA GLU A 206 -4.72 -12.04 -4.86
C GLU A 206 -5.38 -13.28 -4.25
N ARG A 207 -5.64 -13.29 -2.93
CA ARG A 207 -6.41 -14.38 -2.28
C ARG A 207 -7.81 -14.55 -2.89
N ALA A 208 -8.45 -13.46 -3.30
CA ALA A 208 -9.72 -13.52 -4.01
C ALA A 208 -9.56 -14.18 -5.39
N ARG A 209 -8.54 -13.81 -6.18
CA ARG A 209 -8.23 -14.46 -7.48
C ARG A 209 -7.92 -15.95 -7.32
N GLU A 210 -7.12 -16.33 -6.32
CA GLU A 210 -6.86 -17.74 -6.00
C GLU A 210 -8.15 -18.50 -5.67
N ALA A 211 -9.02 -17.93 -4.83
CA ALA A 211 -10.30 -18.53 -4.48
C ALA A 211 -11.28 -18.61 -5.69
N HIS A 212 -11.21 -17.66 -6.63
CA HIS A 212 -11.95 -17.72 -7.89
C HIS A 212 -11.42 -18.81 -8.83
N ALA A 213 -10.10 -18.89 -9.03
CA ALA A 213 -9.46 -19.92 -9.85
C ALA A 213 -9.72 -21.34 -9.29
N ALA A 214 -9.68 -21.49 -7.96
CA ALA A 214 -10.04 -22.75 -7.29
C ALA A 214 -11.50 -23.15 -7.58
N ARG A 215 -12.46 -22.21 -7.47
CA ARG A 215 -13.86 -22.46 -7.82
C ARG A 215 -14.05 -22.80 -9.30
N GLU A 216 -13.35 -22.13 -10.20
CA GLU A 216 -13.39 -22.46 -11.64
C GLU A 216 -12.87 -23.87 -11.91
N SER A 217 -11.86 -24.33 -11.18
CA SER A 217 -11.39 -25.72 -11.27
C SER A 217 -12.39 -26.73 -10.70
N GLU A 218 -13.09 -26.40 -9.60
CA GLU A 218 -14.16 -27.24 -9.04
C GLU A 218 -15.37 -27.32 -9.98
N PHE A 219 -15.77 -26.20 -10.59
CA PHE A 219 -16.84 -26.17 -11.59
C PHE A 219 -16.45 -26.96 -12.86
N ARG A 220 -15.22 -26.82 -13.34
CA ARG A 220 -14.74 -27.60 -14.49
C ARG A 220 -14.74 -29.09 -14.20
N GLY A 221 -14.23 -29.52 -13.04
CA GLY A 221 -14.27 -30.92 -12.61
C GLY A 221 -15.71 -31.45 -12.50
N ARG A 222 -16.67 -30.63 -12.03
CA ARG A 222 -18.10 -31.00 -12.07
C ARG A 222 -18.65 -31.13 -13.50
N CYS A 223 -18.25 -30.26 -14.43
CA CYS A 223 -18.67 -30.36 -15.83
C CYS A 223 -18.10 -31.64 -16.47
N GLU A 224 -16.80 -31.91 -16.30
CA GLU A 224 -16.13 -33.13 -16.78
C GLU A 224 -16.77 -34.40 -16.18
N GLN A 225 -17.12 -34.39 -14.89
CA GLN A 225 -17.86 -35.47 -14.24
C GLN A 225 -19.27 -35.64 -14.84
N LEU A 226 -20.06 -34.58 -14.94
CA LEU A 226 -21.43 -34.64 -15.49
C LEU A 226 -21.44 -35.05 -16.97
N GLU A 227 -20.43 -34.68 -17.75
CA GLU A 227 -20.25 -35.16 -19.12
C GLU A 227 -19.96 -36.67 -19.15
N SER A 228 -19.12 -37.18 -18.23
CA SER A 228 -18.88 -38.63 -18.12
C SER A 228 -20.11 -39.43 -17.68
N GLU A 229 -20.86 -38.94 -16.68
CA GLU A 229 -22.12 -39.54 -16.23
C GLU A 229 -23.17 -39.54 -17.35
N LEU A 230 -23.23 -38.48 -18.17
CA LEU A 230 -24.17 -38.36 -19.28
C LEU A 230 -23.76 -39.23 -20.49
N VAL A 231 -22.47 -39.51 -20.68
CA VAL A 231 -21.99 -40.53 -21.62
C VAL A 231 -22.35 -41.93 -21.14
N GLU A 232 -22.12 -42.25 -19.85
CA GLU A 232 -22.48 -43.56 -19.27
C GLU A 232 -23.99 -43.83 -19.34
N PHE A 233 -24.81 -42.80 -19.06
CA PHE A 233 -26.27 -42.91 -19.18
C PHE A 233 -26.73 -43.08 -20.64
N ARG A 234 -26.01 -42.51 -21.62
CA ARG A 234 -26.26 -42.75 -23.04
C ARG A 234 -25.93 -44.19 -23.43
N THR A 235 -24.74 -44.69 -23.08
CA THR A 235 -24.37 -46.09 -23.38
C THR A 235 -25.34 -47.06 -22.73
N LEU A 236 -25.73 -46.85 -21.47
CA LEU A 236 -26.74 -47.67 -20.79
C LEU A 236 -28.12 -47.58 -21.47
N SER A 237 -28.52 -46.42 -21.99
CA SER A 237 -29.77 -46.27 -22.73
C SER A 237 -29.73 -46.90 -24.12
N ASP A 238 -28.56 -47.00 -24.75
CA ASP A 238 -28.38 -47.61 -26.06
C ASP A 238 -28.27 -49.14 -25.92
N ASP A 239 -27.51 -49.64 -24.95
CA ASP A 239 -27.49 -51.05 -24.51
C ASP A 239 -28.92 -51.55 -24.16
N SER A 240 -29.68 -50.73 -23.44
CA SER A 240 -31.08 -51.02 -23.11
C SER A 240 -31.97 -51.06 -24.36
N ARG A 241 -31.69 -50.23 -25.37
CA ARG A 241 -32.42 -50.24 -26.64
C ARG A 241 -32.07 -51.46 -27.49
N GLU A 242 -30.82 -51.89 -27.50
CA GLU A 242 -30.41 -53.16 -28.14
C GLU A 242 -30.94 -54.39 -27.41
N ALA A 243 -31.06 -54.35 -26.08
CA ALA A 243 -31.69 -55.41 -25.30
C ALA A 243 -33.20 -55.49 -25.59
N ILE A 244 -33.90 -54.36 -25.67
CA ILE A 244 -35.31 -54.30 -26.10
C ILE A 244 -35.44 -54.79 -27.54
N GLY A 245 -34.53 -54.40 -28.44
CA GLY A 245 -34.49 -54.87 -29.84
C GLY A 245 -34.41 -56.39 -29.93
N ARG A 246 -33.44 -57.00 -29.26
CA ARG A 246 -33.30 -58.47 -29.17
C ARG A 246 -34.54 -59.13 -28.56
N MET A 247 -35.10 -58.58 -27.47
CA MET A 247 -36.35 -59.08 -26.91
C MET A 247 -37.53 -58.99 -27.89
N THR A 248 -37.61 -57.96 -28.73
CA THR A 248 -38.65 -57.88 -29.77
C THR A 248 -38.43 -58.88 -30.90
N GLU A 249 -37.18 -59.13 -31.31
CA GLU A 249 -36.84 -60.18 -32.30
C GLU A 249 -37.14 -61.59 -31.75
N GLU A 250 -36.79 -61.87 -30.49
CA GLU A 250 -37.13 -63.12 -29.78
C GLU A 250 -38.66 -63.31 -29.67
N LEU A 251 -39.41 -62.25 -29.35
CA LEU A 251 -40.87 -62.28 -29.31
C LEU A 251 -41.52 -62.45 -30.69
N GLU A 252 -40.94 -61.89 -31.75
CA GLU A 252 -41.41 -62.12 -33.13
C GLU A 252 -41.10 -63.55 -33.60
N SER A 253 -39.91 -64.09 -33.29
CA SER A 253 -39.60 -65.51 -33.54
C SER A 253 -40.58 -66.42 -32.82
N ALA A 254 -40.71 -66.28 -31.49
CA ALA A 254 -41.61 -67.11 -30.69
C ALA A 254 -43.08 -66.98 -31.11
N ARG A 255 -43.49 -65.81 -31.63
CA ARG A 255 -44.82 -65.61 -32.24
C ARG A 255 -44.97 -66.35 -33.56
N ASN A 256 -43.95 -66.34 -34.43
CA ASN A 256 -43.95 -67.07 -35.69
C ASN A 256 -43.95 -68.58 -35.43
N ASP A 257 -43.16 -69.05 -34.46
CA ASP A 257 -43.12 -70.45 -34.02
C ASP A 257 -44.48 -70.90 -33.44
N LEU A 258 -45.12 -70.06 -32.61
CA LEU A 258 -46.49 -70.30 -32.14
C LEU A 258 -47.54 -70.29 -33.26
N GLN A 259 -47.34 -69.50 -34.32
CA GLN A 259 -48.23 -69.49 -35.48
C GLN A 259 -48.03 -70.75 -36.35
N ALA A 260 -46.79 -71.19 -36.53
CA ALA A 260 -46.47 -72.46 -37.19
C ALA A 260 -47.08 -73.64 -36.42
N ALA A 261 -46.80 -73.76 -35.13
CA ALA A 261 -47.34 -74.80 -34.26
C ALA A 261 -48.88 -74.81 -34.22
N ARG A 262 -49.54 -73.63 -34.27
CA ARG A 262 -51.01 -73.55 -34.44
C ARG A 262 -51.47 -74.15 -35.76
N SER A 263 -50.78 -73.86 -36.87
CA SER A 263 -51.13 -74.42 -38.18
C SER A 263 -50.86 -75.93 -38.29
N GLU A 264 -49.85 -76.44 -37.58
CA GLU A 264 -49.61 -77.89 -37.44
C GLU A 264 -50.69 -78.56 -36.61
N LEU A 265 -51.13 -77.92 -35.52
CA LEU A 265 -52.21 -78.42 -34.65
C LEU A 265 -53.57 -78.38 -35.38
N GLU A 266 -53.82 -77.36 -36.20
CA GLU A 266 -54.99 -77.30 -37.10
C GLU A 266 -54.96 -78.40 -38.16
N GLN A 267 -53.81 -78.67 -38.79
CA GLN A 267 -53.63 -79.83 -39.68
C GLN A 267 -53.80 -81.17 -38.95
N ALA A 268 -53.29 -81.29 -37.72
CA ALA A 268 -53.45 -82.48 -36.90
C ALA A 268 -54.91 -82.73 -36.54
N ASN A 269 -55.66 -81.69 -36.16
CA ASN A 269 -57.11 -81.77 -35.91
C ASN A 269 -57.88 -82.13 -37.19
N GLY A 270 -57.51 -81.58 -38.35
CA GLY A 270 -58.08 -81.97 -39.64
C GLY A 270 -57.85 -83.45 -39.97
N ARG A 271 -56.66 -83.98 -39.68
CA ARG A 271 -56.33 -85.41 -39.82
C ARG A 271 -57.06 -86.28 -38.79
N ILE A 272 -57.25 -85.80 -37.56
CA ILE A 272 -58.05 -86.49 -36.54
C ILE A 272 -59.50 -86.62 -37.03
N ALA A 273 -60.11 -85.53 -37.49
CA ALA A 273 -61.46 -85.54 -38.06
C ALA A 273 -61.59 -86.45 -39.31
N GLU A 274 -60.56 -86.52 -40.17
CA GLU A 274 -60.50 -87.51 -41.25
C GLU A 274 -60.50 -88.96 -40.70
N THR A 275 -59.68 -89.25 -39.68
CA THR A 275 -59.65 -90.59 -39.07
C THR A 275 -60.92 -90.93 -38.30
N GLU A 276 -61.56 -89.97 -37.62
CA GLU A 276 -62.86 -90.15 -36.96
C GLU A 276 -63.96 -90.43 -37.98
N GLY A 277 -63.99 -89.69 -39.10
CA GLY A 277 -64.90 -89.96 -40.22
C GLY A 277 -64.70 -91.38 -40.79
N ARG A 278 -63.45 -91.79 -41.00
CA ARG A 278 -63.10 -93.15 -41.47
C ARG A 278 -63.43 -94.24 -40.45
N CYS A 279 -63.33 -93.96 -39.15
CA CYS A 279 -63.83 -94.88 -38.12
C CYS A 279 -65.36 -95.00 -38.19
N GLY A 280 -66.10 -93.89 -38.34
CA GLY A 280 -67.55 -93.91 -38.52
C GLY A 280 -68.00 -94.67 -39.79
N GLU A 281 -67.27 -94.54 -40.90
CA GLU A 281 -67.48 -95.33 -42.11
C GLU A 281 -67.25 -96.83 -41.87
N LEU A 282 -66.19 -97.20 -41.11
CA LEU A 282 -65.89 -98.59 -40.75
C LEU A 282 -66.90 -99.18 -39.77
N GLU A 283 -67.40 -98.39 -38.81
CA GLU A 283 -68.49 -98.79 -37.90
C GLU A 283 -69.80 -98.98 -38.66
N ALA A 284 -70.15 -98.09 -39.57
CA ALA A 284 -71.32 -98.25 -40.45
C ALA A 284 -71.20 -99.53 -41.31
N ALA A 285 -70.01 -99.80 -41.87
CA ALA A 285 -69.72 -101.00 -42.62
C ALA A 285 -69.78 -102.28 -41.76
N ALA A 286 -69.34 -102.22 -40.50
CA ALA A 286 -69.45 -103.33 -39.54
C ALA A 286 -70.92 -103.62 -39.20
N ASN A 287 -71.69 -102.60 -38.84
CA ASN A 287 -73.12 -102.72 -38.51
C ASN A 287 -73.94 -103.32 -39.68
N THR A 288 -73.68 -102.91 -40.93
CA THR A 288 -74.32 -103.54 -42.09
C THR A 288 -73.95 -105.02 -42.22
N ARG A 289 -72.68 -105.36 -42.01
CA ARG A 289 -72.18 -106.75 -42.12
C ARG A 289 -72.70 -107.67 -41.02
N GLU A 290 -72.95 -107.12 -39.83
CA GLU A 290 -73.63 -107.80 -38.72
C GLU A 290 -75.12 -108.03 -39.04
N SER A 291 -75.79 -107.07 -39.69
CA SER A 291 -77.16 -107.27 -40.18
C SER A 291 -77.25 -108.35 -41.28
N GLU A 292 -76.28 -108.41 -42.19
CA GLU A 292 -76.16 -109.50 -43.17
C GLU A 292 -75.93 -110.85 -42.48
N PHE A 293 -75.05 -110.90 -41.47
CA PHE A 293 -74.74 -112.12 -40.74
C PHE A 293 -75.97 -112.68 -40.02
N THR A 294 -76.69 -111.84 -39.26
CA THR A 294 -77.92 -112.23 -38.56
C THR A 294 -79.04 -112.67 -39.53
N GLU A 295 -79.13 -112.09 -40.73
CA GLU A 295 -80.04 -112.61 -41.76
C GLU A 295 -79.61 -113.99 -42.28
N THR A 296 -78.30 -114.25 -42.46
CA THR A 296 -77.83 -115.59 -42.84
C THR A 296 -78.05 -116.64 -41.75
N GLU A 297 -77.96 -116.27 -40.47
CA GLU A 297 -78.25 -117.13 -39.34
C GLU A 297 -79.75 -117.47 -39.23
N ALA A 298 -80.62 -116.49 -39.48
CA ALA A 298 -82.07 -116.70 -39.60
C ALA A 298 -82.42 -117.64 -40.79
N ARG A 299 -81.71 -117.53 -41.92
CA ARG A 299 -81.86 -118.43 -43.07
C ARG A 299 -81.34 -119.86 -42.75
N ALA A 300 -80.23 -119.98 -42.03
CA ALA A 300 -79.66 -121.27 -41.63
C ALA A 300 -80.58 -122.03 -40.65
N THR A 301 -81.10 -121.34 -39.63
CA THR A 301 -82.08 -121.93 -38.68
C THR A 301 -83.40 -122.29 -39.37
N GLY A 302 -83.84 -121.50 -40.36
CA GLY A 302 -84.98 -121.86 -41.23
C GLY A 302 -84.77 -123.17 -42.00
N LEU A 303 -83.58 -123.38 -42.57
CA LEU A 303 -83.22 -124.62 -43.26
C LEU A 303 -83.10 -125.82 -42.30
N GLN A 304 -82.56 -125.61 -41.10
CA GLN A 304 -82.46 -126.64 -40.06
C GLN A 304 -83.83 -127.21 -39.69
N ASN A 305 -84.82 -126.34 -39.45
CA ASN A 305 -86.19 -126.74 -39.12
C ASN A 305 -86.87 -127.53 -40.25
N ALA A 306 -86.58 -127.20 -41.51
CA ALA A 306 -87.09 -127.95 -42.66
C ALA A 306 -86.47 -129.35 -42.81
N LEU A 307 -85.21 -129.51 -42.40
CA LEU A 307 -84.52 -130.80 -42.38
C LEU A 307 -85.11 -131.74 -41.31
N ASP A 308 -85.36 -131.23 -40.11
CA ASP A 308 -85.99 -132.01 -39.03
C ASP A 308 -87.42 -132.47 -39.40
N GLU A 309 -88.17 -131.64 -40.11
CA GLU A 309 -89.49 -132.00 -40.65
C GLU A 309 -89.40 -133.09 -41.73
N SER A 310 -88.36 -133.06 -42.58
CA SER A 310 -88.09 -134.14 -43.52
C SER A 310 -87.74 -135.46 -42.80
N ASN A 311 -86.96 -135.38 -41.72
CA ASN A 311 -86.54 -136.54 -40.93
C ASN A 311 -87.72 -137.22 -40.21
N ARG A 312 -88.70 -136.44 -39.69
CA ARG A 312 -89.93 -137.01 -39.12
C ARG A 312 -90.73 -137.82 -40.14
N ARG A 313 -90.85 -137.32 -41.37
CA ARG A 313 -91.59 -137.99 -42.45
C ARG A 313 -90.90 -139.25 -42.95
N LEU A 314 -89.56 -139.30 -42.92
CA LEU A 314 -88.80 -140.53 -43.17
C LEU A 314 -89.11 -141.59 -42.11
N ALA A 315 -89.07 -141.23 -40.83
CA ALA A 315 -89.39 -142.16 -39.74
C ALA A 315 -90.83 -142.71 -39.80
N GLU A 316 -91.82 -141.90 -40.20
CA GLU A 316 -93.19 -142.39 -40.43
C GLU A 316 -93.31 -143.37 -41.61
N LEU A 317 -92.45 -143.25 -42.63
CA LEU A 317 -92.43 -144.16 -43.77
C LEU A 317 -91.71 -145.48 -43.43
N GLU A 318 -90.59 -145.42 -42.72
CA GLU A 318 -89.86 -146.60 -42.23
C GLU A 318 -90.75 -147.45 -41.30
N ALA A 319 -91.52 -146.81 -40.41
CA ALA A 319 -92.46 -147.49 -39.51
C ALA A 319 -93.59 -148.23 -40.25
N ARG A 320 -93.98 -147.79 -41.46
CA ARG A 320 -94.98 -148.49 -42.30
C ARG A 320 -94.39 -149.72 -42.98
N ILE A 321 -93.19 -149.58 -43.55
CA ILE A 321 -92.51 -150.66 -44.27
C ILE A 321 -92.31 -151.88 -43.34
N LEU A 322 -91.96 -151.65 -42.08
CA LEU A 322 -91.79 -152.73 -41.08
C LEU A 322 -93.07 -153.51 -40.76
N GLU A 323 -94.26 -152.90 -40.81
CA GLU A 323 -95.52 -153.64 -40.61
C GLU A 323 -95.94 -154.40 -41.87
N ASP A 324 -95.72 -153.84 -43.07
CA ASP A 324 -95.98 -154.53 -44.34
C ASP A 324 -95.08 -155.78 -44.50
N GLU A 325 -93.80 -155.71 -44.13
CA GLU A 325 -92.90 -156.89 -44.08
C GLU A 325 -93.41 -157.96 -43.10
N ARG A 326 -93.98 -157.55 -41.97
CA ARG A 326 -94.53 -158.46 -40.94
C ARG A 326 -95.78 -159.20 -41.41
N GLN A 327 -96.61 -158.57 -42.24
CA GLN A 327 -97.78 -159.22 -42.87
C GLN A 327 -97.35 -160.31 -43.87
N ILE A 328 -96.29 -160.07 -44.65
CA ILE A 328 -95.80 -161.00 -45.67
C ILE A 328 -95.26 -162.31 -45.05
N GLY A 329 -94.54 -162.21 -43.92
CA GLY A 329 -93.97 -163.37 -43.23
C GLY A 329 -95.01 -164.42 -42.80
N LEU A 330 -96.20 -163.98 -42.38
CA LEU A 330 -97.29 -164.87 -41.95
C LEU A 330 -98.03 -165.55 -43.11
N ALA A 331 -97.96 -165.00 -44.34
CA ALA A 331 -98.52 -165.64 -45.53
C ALA A 331 -97.66 -166.82 -46.02
N GLY A 332 -96.33 -166.68 -45.97
CA GLY A 332 -95.39 -167.70 -46.48
C GLY A 332 -95.51 -169.06 -45.78
N GLY A 333 -95.76 -169.08 -44.47
CA GLY A 333 -95.82 -170.31 -43.68
C GLY A 333 -96.91 -171.30 -44.12
N LYS A 334 -98.02 -170.83 -44.73
CA LYS A 334 -99.15 -171.68 -45.14
C LYS A 334 -98.95 -172.39 -46.49
N LEU A 335 -97.89 -172.08 -47.23
CA LEU A 335 -97.61 -172.66 -48.55
C LEU A 335 -96.59 -173.80 -48.51
N ALA A 336 -95.87 -173.99 -47.40
CA ALA A 336 -94.79 -174.97 -47.31
C ALA A 336 -95.28 -176.43 -47.21
N GLU A 337 -96.24 -176.74 -46.33
CA GLU A 337 -96.68 -178.14 -46.13
C GLU A 337 -97.52 -178.69 -47.30
N LEU A 338 -98.31 -177.86 -47.99
CA LEU A 338 -99.06 -178.28 -49.17
C LEU A 338 -98.17 -178.57 -50.39
N ALA A 339 -96.91 -178.11 -50.39
CA ALA A 339 -95.96 -178.37 -51.46
C ALA A 339 -95.29 -179.75 -51.37
N HIS A 340 -95.49 -180.52 -50.29
CA HIS A 340 -94.93 -181.86 -50.14
C HIS A 340 -95.96 -182.99 -50.35
N VAL A 341 -96.34 -183.15 -51.62
CA VAL A 341 -96.10 -184.43 -52.34
C VAL A 341 -96.73 -185.67 -51.69
N ILE A 342 -97.91 -186.18 -52.11
CA ILE A 342 -98.77 -185.91 -53.29
C ILE A 342 -98.14 -186.26 -54.66
N ALA A 343 -96.89 -186.73 -54.72
CA ALA A 343 -96.27 -187.29 -55.93
C ALA A 343 -96.08 -188.81 -55.89
N GLU A 344 -96.83 -189.52 -55.04
CA GLU A 344 -96.82 -191.00 -54.98
C GLU A 344 -98.24 -191.62 -54.96
N GLN A 345 -99.17 -190.96 -55.68
CA GLN A 345 -100.43 -191.54 -56.13
C GLN A 345 -100.30 -191.98 -57.60
N ALA A 346 -100.66 -193.24 -57.87
CA ALA A 346 -100.80 -193.89 -59.19
C ALA A 346 -99.52 -194.08 -60.04
N PRO A 347 -99.45 -195.07 -60.96
CA PRO A 347 -100.44 -196.12 -61.28
C PRO A 347 -99.89 -197.58 -61.33
N ARG A 348 -100.53 -198.48 -60.58
CA ARG A 348 -100.61 -199.96 -60.75
C ARG A 348 -101.72 -200.42 -59.78
N LEU A 349 -102.86 -201.03 -60.13
CA LEU A 349 -103.25 -201.90 -61.26
C LEU A 349 -102.46 -203.22 -61.35
N GLU A 350 -102.88 -204.19 -60.53
CA GLU A 350 -103.33 -205.49 -61.06
C GLU A 350 -104.37 -206.15 -60.11
N GLN A 351 -105.21 -207.03 -60.66
CA GLN A 351 -106.30 -207.83 -60.04
C GLN A 351 -107.68 -207.17 -59.80
N GLY A 352 -108.81 -207.69 -60.31
CA GLY A 352 -109.10 -208.48 -61.55
C GLY A 352 -108.50 -209.89 -61.71
N ALA A 353 -109.19 -211.00 -61.47
CA ALA A 353 -110.61 -211.28 -61.18
C ALA A 353 -110.67 -212.52 -60.24
N GLU A 354 -111.79 -213.05 -59.73
CA GLU A 354 -113.18 -213.15 -60.22
C GLU A 354 -114.22 -213.07 -59.07
N ALA A 355 -115.52 -213.10 -59.42
CA ALA A 355 -116.70 -213.09 -58.54
C ALA A 355 -116.93 -211.77 -57.76
N MET A 356 -118.13 -211.18 -57.65
CA MET A 356 -119.44 -211.69 -57.18
C MET A 356 -119.41 -212.18 -55.71
N ALA A 357 -120.25 -211.68 -54.79
CA ALA A 357 -121.33 -210.70 -54.89
C ALA A 357 -121.64 -210.08 -53.49
N LEU A 358 -122.66 -209.21 -53.42
CA LEU A 358 -123.30 -208.65 -52.19
C LEU A 358 -122.44 -207.59 -51.44
N LEU A 359 -122.96 -206.55 -50.78
CA LEU A 359 -124.32 -205.99 -50.58
C LEU A 359 -124.21 -204.43 -50.47
N PRO A 360 -125.31 -203.66 -50.57
CA PRO A 360 -125.38 -202.25 -50.15
C PRO A 360 -125.70 -202.11 -48.64
N GLU A 361 -126.06 -200.88 -48.22
CA GLU A 361 -126.78 -200.45 -46.97
C GLU A 361 -125.97 -199.55 -46.00
N LEU A 362 -126.68 -198.62 -45.33
CA LEU A 362 -126.25 -197.68 -44.26
C LEU A 362 -125.18 -196.61 -44.65
N GLU A 363 -125.46 -195.32 -44.79
CA GLU A 363 -126.57 -194.43 -44.36
C GLU A 363 -126.58 -194.01 -42.86
N ALA A 364 -126.74 -192.68 -42.64
CA ALA A 364 -127.17 -191.98 -41.41
C ALA A 364 -126.28 -191.87 -40.12
N ARG A 365 -125.30 -190.91 -40.10
CA ARG A 365 -124.98 -190.07 -38.91
C ARG A 365 -124.20 -188.78 -39.28
N ILE A 366 -124.42 -187.51 -38.86
CA ILE A 366 -125.31 -186.77 -37.91
C ILE A 366 -124.67 -186.27 -36.56
N ARG A 367 -124.34 -184.94 -36.46
CA ARG A 367 -124.22 -183.97 -35.29
C ARG A 367 -122.86 -183.61 -34.56
N GLU A 368 -122.78 -182.36 -34.00
CA GLU A 368 -121.91 -181.70 -32.90
C GLU A 368 -120.50 -181.03 -33.25
N LEU A 369 -119.74 -180.07 -32.58
CA LEU A 369 -119.75 -178.92 -31.55
C LEU A 369 -118.29 -178.20 -31.52
N GLN A 370 -117.76 -177.11 -30.84
CA GLN A 370 -118.08 -175.86 -30.02
C GLN A 370 -116.84 -174.87 -29.73
N ALA A 371 -117.06 -173.61 -29.22
CA ALA A 371 -116.21 -172.69 -28.33
C ALA A 371 -114.97 -171.79 -28.78
N GLU A 372 -114.30 -170.98 -27.89
CA GLU A 372 -114.41 -169.48 -27.66
C GLU A 372 -113.29 -168.74 -26.74
N VAL A 373 -113.17 -167.37 -26.74
CA VAL A 373 -112.49 -166.36 -25.76
C VAL A 373 -110.91 -166.19 -25.66
N GLY A 374 -110.19 -165.10 -25.21
CA GLY A 374 -110.38 -163.60 -25.03
C GLY A 374 -109.56 -162.77 -23.91
N GLN A 375 -109.06 -161.51 -24.17
CA GLN A 375 -108.88 -160.25 -23.31
C GLN A 375 -107.58 -159.69 -22.52
N ASN A 376 -107.28 -158.35 -22.63
CA ASN A 376 -106.86 -157.23 -21.66
C ASN A 376 -105.38 -156.85 -21.13
N SER A 377 -105.19 -155.65 -20.46
CA SER A 377 -104.03 -154.92 -19.72
C SER A 377 -103.25 -153.74 -20.41
N GLY A 378 -102.47 -152.74 -19.85
CA GLY A 378 -101.90 -152.27 -18.51
C GLY A 378 -101.21 -150.82 -18.49
N ALA A 379 -100.49 -150.30 -17.44
CA ALA A 379 -99.93 -148.87 -17.29
C ALA A 379 -98.73 -148.59 -16.25
N ASP A 380 -98.36 -147.31 -15.95
CA ASP A 380 -97.63 -146.67 -14.76
C ASP A 380 -96.09 -146.21 -14.74
N GLY A 381 -95.55 -145.68 -13.60
CA GLY A 381 -94.23 -144.96 -13.43
C GLY A 381 -93.44 -145.11 -12.07
N GLU A 382 -92.81 -144.04 -11.51
CA GLU A 382 -92.08 -143.92 -10.19
C GLU A 382 -90.70 -144.63 -9.97
N LEU A 383 -89.90 -144.44 -8.87
CA LEU A 383 -89.13 -143.23 -8.40
C LEU A 383 -87.97 -143.56 -7.36
N VAL A 384 -87.12 -142.56 -6.99
CA VAL A 384 -86.19 -142.41 -5.80
C VAL A 384 -85.04 -143.42 -5.51
N ALA A 385 -83.77 -142.94 -5.39
CA ALA A 385 -82.85 -143.15 -4.21
C ALA A 385 -81.34 -142.77 -4.42
N PHE A 386 -80.85 -141.66 -3.82
CA PHE A 386 -79.56 -141.59 -3.06
C PHE A 386 -79.36 -140.27 -2.26
N ARG A 387 -80.40 -139.74 -1.61
CA ARG A 387 -80.36 -138.47 -0.86
C ARG A 387 -79.86 -138.66 0.59
N GLU A 388 -78.73 -139.34 0.80
CA GLU A 388 -78.33 -139.70 2.19
C GLU A 388 -76.81 -139.92 2.45
N LYS A 389 -75.92 -139.07 1.92
CA LYS A 389 -74.53 -139.07 2.42
C LYS A 389 -73.79 -137.72 2.39
N ALA A 390 -73.19 -137.40 3.53
CA ALA A 390 -72.13 -136.42 3.74
C ALA A 390 -72.47 -134.91 3.71
N MET A 391 -73.69 -134.52 4.13
CA MET A 391 -73.97 -133.15 4.63
C MET A 391 -73.33 -132.92 6.03
N VAL A 392 -72.05 -133.30 6.20
CA VAL A 392 -71.29 -133.27 7.46
C VAL A 392 -69.82 -132.87 7.21
N ARG A 393 -69.63 -131.92 6.30
CA ARG A 393 -68.33 -131.29 5.99
C ARG A 393 -68.49 -129.88 5.38
N ILE A 394 -69.57 -129.15 5.67
CA ILE A 394 -69.77 -128.44 6.96
C ILE A 394 -68.53 -127.61 7.35
N ASP A 395 -68.66 -126.30 7.13
CA ASP A 395 -68.38 -125.18 8.02
C ASP A 395 -66.98 -125.03 8.65
N GLN A 396 -66.04 -125.90 8.29
CA GLN A 396 -64.73 -125.98 8.95
C GLN A 396 -63.70 -125.00 8.36
N LEU A 397 -63.82 -124.61 7.09
CA LEU A 397 -62.76 -123.89 6.34
C LEU A 397 -63.08 -122.44 5.98
N GLU A 398 -64.31 -121.96 6.21
CA GLU A 398 -64.63 -120.53 6.06
C GLU A 398 -64.19 -119.70 7.30
N ARG A 399 -64.01 -120.34 8.45
CA ARG A 399 -63.62 -119.68 9.72
C ARG A 399 -62.14 -119.35 9.85
N ASP A 400 -61.26 -120.04 9.12
CA ASP A 400 -59.81 -119.90 9.30
C ASP A 400 -59.20 -118.69 8.55
N LEU A 401 -59.98 -118.00 7.71
CA LEU A 401 -59.54 -116.77 7.02
C LEU A 401 -59.93 -115.46 7.72
N GLU A 402 -60.99 -115.44 8.52
CA GLU A 402 -61.40 -114.25 9.29
C GLU A 402 -60.55 -114.00 10.54
N ILE A 403 -59.83 -115.03 11.03
CA ILE A 403 -59.04 -114.97 12.27
C ILE A 403 -57.65 -114.32 12.07
N ALA A 404 -57.25 -114.05 10.82
CA ALA A 404 -55.93 -113.47 10.49
C ALA A 404 -55.75 -111.99 10.90
N ASN A 405 -56.82 -111.28 11.28
CA ASN A 405 -56.81 -109.82 11.43
C ASN A 405 -56.94 -109.30 12.89
N ALA A 406 -56.86 -110.19 13.89
CA ALA A 406 -57.03 -109.81 15.30
C ALA A 406 -56.27 -110.72 16.31
N LYS A 407 -54.94 -110.86 16.16
CA LYS A 407 -54.08 -111.46 17.19
C LYS A 407 -52.84 -110.61 17.54
N VAL A 408 -53.08 -109.64 18.43
CA VAL A 408 -52.10 -109.21 19.43
C VAL A 408 -52.34 -110.02 20.71
N ALA A 409 -51.30 -110.22 21.53
CA ALA A 409 -51.28 -110.81 22.88
C ALA A 409 -51.37 -112.36 23.01
N GLU A 410 -50.21 -112.94 23.33
CA GLU A 410 -49.91 -114.20 24.07
C GLU A 410 -48.36 -114.32 23.99
N ALA A 411 -47.48 -113.80 24.86
CA ALA A 411 -47.40 -113.71 26.34
C ALA A 411 -47.09 -115.08 27.03
N PRO A 412 -46.37 -115.15 28.17
CA PRO A 412 -45.61 -114.12 28.90
C PRO A 412 -44.16 -114.55 29.35
N THR A 413 -43.34 -113.57 29.76
CA THR A 413 -42.28 -113.59 30.81
C THR A 413 -41.49 -112.29 30.66
N GLU A 414 -41.00 -111.55 31.66
CA GLU A 414 -41.22 -111.34 33.09
C GLU A 414 -40.14 -110.27 33.49
N VAL A 415 -40.22 -109.67 34.69
CA VAL A 415 -39.18 -108.81 35.32
C VAL A 415 -39.04 -107.34 34.87
N ASP A 416 -39.51 -106.48 35.78
CA ASP A 416 -39.06 -105.14 36.21
C ASP A 416 -38.94 -103.95 35.23
N ALA A 417 -39.88 -103.01 35.44
CA ALA A 417 -39.86 -101.65 34.88
C ALA A 417 -38.85 -100.69 35.57
N ASP A 418 -38.09 -101.13 36.58
CA ASP A 418 -37.23 -100.26 37.42
C ASP A 418 -35.80 -100.05 36.87
N ARG A 419 -35.46 -100.54 35.66
CA ARG A 419 -34.06 -100.56 35.19
C ARG A 419 -33.77 -100.02 33.78
N ILE A 420 -34.78 -99.61 33.01
CA ILE A 420 -34.57 -98.88 31.75
C ILE A 420 -34.70 -97.36 31.95
N ASP A 421 -35.55 -96.91 32.89
CA ASP A 421 -35.59 -95.49 33.31
C ASP A 421 -34.24 -95.01 33.86
N ALA A 422 -33.45 -95.91 34.47
CA ALA A 422 -32.08 -95.64 34.90
C ALA A 422 -31.10 -95.36 33.75
N LEU A 423 -31.36 -95.83 32.52
CA LEU A 423 -30.46 -95.70 31.37
C LEU A 423 -30.95 -94.72 30.30
N LEU A 424 -32.20 -94.23 30.40
CA LEU A 424 -32.66 -93.05 29.66
C LEU A 424 -32.41 -91.75 30.43
N ALA A 425 -32.32 -91.79 31.77
CA ALA A 425 -31.97 -90.64 32.60
C ALA A 425 -30.55 -90.10 32.31
N GLU A 426 -29.56 -90.99 32.18
CA GLU A 426 -28.15 -90.61 31.98
C GLU A 426 -27.87 -90.01 30.58
N ALA A 427 -28.78 -90.20 29.61
CA ALA A 427 -28.69 -89.64 28.26
C ALA A 427 -29.43 -88.30 28.08
N ARG A 428 -30.31 -87.88 29.01
CA ARG A 428 -31.06 -86.60 28.92
C ARG A 428 -30.46 -85.44 29.73
N ALA A 429 -29.69 -85.74 30.77
CA ALA A 429 -29.07 -84.74 31.64
C ALA A 429 -28.38 -83.55 30.91
N PRO A 430 -27.61 -83.72 29.80
CA PRO A 430 -26.89 -82.61 29.17
C PRO A 430 -27.73 -81.71 28.25
N LEU A 431 -29.04 -81.96 28.08
CA LEU A 431 -29.93 -81.15 27.23
C LEU A 431 -30.98 -80.37 28.03
N GLU A 432 -31.58 -80.94 29.07
CA GLU A 432 -32.59 -80.23 29.87
C GLU A 432 -31.95 -79.18 30.83
N GLN A 433 -30.70 -79.41 31.28
CA GLN A 433 -29.90 -78.40 32.00
C GLN A 433 -29.51 -77.17 31.15
N ARG A 434 -29.62 -77.22 29.81
CA ARG A 434 -29.33 -76.06 28.93
C ARG A 434 -30.57 -75.25 28.55
N ILE A 435 -31.73 -75.58 29.11
CA ILE A 435 -32.98 -74.83 28.94
C ILE A 435 -33.32 -74.11 30.26
N LEU A 436 -33.18 -74.78 31.41
CA LEU A 436 -33.45 -74.20 32.74
C LEU A 436 -32.46 -73.10 33.20
N ASP A 437 -31.22 -73.08 32.70
CA ASP A 437 -30.19 -72.10 33.08
C ASP A 437 -30.20 -70.79 32.25
N LEU A 438 -31.16 -70.61 31.35
CA LEU A 438 -31.43 -69.31 30.70
C LEU A 438 -32.90 -68.85 30.77
N GLU A 439 -33.83 -69.71 31.20
CA GLU A 439 -35.19 -69.27 31.59
C GLU A 439 -35.29 -68.87 33.08
N SER A 440 -34.19 -68.94 33.84
CA SER A 440 -34.08 -68.48 35.23
C SER A 440 -33.58 -67.03 35.38
N GLY A 441 -33.36 -66.31 34.27
CA GLY A 441 -33.11 -64.85 34.25
C GLY A 441 -34.40 -64.02 34.29
N VAL A 442 -35.19 -64.20 35.36
CA VAL A 442 -36.56 -63.65 35.49
C VAL A 442 -36.59 -62.24 36.11
N ASP A 443 -37.59 -61.47 35.69
CA ASP A 443 -38.10 -60.14 36.13
C ASP A 443 -37.85 -58.99 35.12
N GLU A 444 -38.86 -58.23 34.69
CA GLU A 444 -40.33 -58.37 34.84
C GLU A 444 -41.05 -57.69 33.65
N SER A 445 -42.35 -57.97 33.49
CA SER A 445 -43.30 -57.46 32.48
C SER A 445 -43.04 -56.15 31.71
N GLY A 446 -43.22 -56.20 30.37
CA GLY A 446 -44.13 -55.27 29.68
C GLY A 446 -43.57 -54.20 28.72
N ASP A 447 -43.86 -54.40 27.42
CA ASP A 447 -44.05 -53.38 26.35
C ASP A 447 -42.82 -52.53 25.88
N GLY A 448 -42.91 -52.00 24.64
CA GLY A 448 -42.17 -50.82 24.17
C GLY A 448 -40.70 -50.93 23.71
N GLU A 449 -40.51 -51.00 22.38
CA GLU A 449 -39.50 -50.23 21.59
C GLU A 449 -37.96 -50.38 21.75
N VAL A 450 -37.24 -49.99 20.68
CA VAL A 450 -35.84 -49.46 20.61
C VAL A 450 -34.61 -50.36 20.94
N VAL A 451 -33.94 -50.78 19.85
CA VAL A 451 -32.47 -50.79 19.59
C VAL A 451 -31.50 -51.70 20.39
N SER A 452 -30.61 -52.36 19.65
CA SER A 452 -29.56 -53.27 20.14
C SER A 452 -28.47 -52.61 21.01
N ARG A 453 -28.39 -53.06 22.27
CA ARG A 453 -27.53 -52.54 23.37
C ARG A 453 -26.01 -52.78 23.19
N GLU A 454 -25.61 -53.64 22.26
CA GLU A 454 -24.23 -54.16 22.14
C GLU A 454 -23.18 -53.14 21.67
N LYS A 455 -23.58 -52.13 20.88
CA LYS A 455 -22.69 -51.03 20.46
C LYS A 455 -22.44 -49.99 21.56
N TYR A 456 -23.12 -50.08 22.72
CA TYR A 456 -23.00 -49.10 23.81
C TYR A 456 -21.87 -49.45 24.80
N GLU A 457 -21.76 -50.70 25.23
CA GLU A 457 -20.71 -51.13 26.20
C GLU A 457 -19.29 -51.01 25.61
N THR A 458 -19.14 -51.20 24.30
CA THR A 458 -17.86 -50.99 23.59
C THR A 458 -17.42 -49.52 23.51
N VAL A 459 -18.36 -48.57 23.64
CA VAL A 459 -18.06 -47.12 23.73
C VAL A 459 -17.87 -46.69 25.19
N LYS A 460 -18.71 -47.19 26.10
CA LYS A 460 -18.64 -46.94 27.56
C LYS A 460 -17.28 -47.33 28.16
N ASN A 461 -16.74 -48.48 27.79
CA ASN A 461 -15.40 -48.92 28.20
C ASN A 461 -14.25 -48.10 27.57
N ARG A 462 -14.51 -47.34 26.49
CA ARG A 462 -13.57 -46.34 25.97
C ARG A 462 -13.64 -45.02 26.75
N CYS A 463 -14.82 -44.57 27.17
CA CYS A 463 -14.98 -43.35 27.96
C CYS A 463 -14.38 -43.47 29.38
N GLN A 464 -14.55 -44.60 30.07
CA GLN A 464 -13.97 -44.79 31.41
C GLN A 464 -12.42 -44.84 31.40
N LYS A 465 -11.79 -45.05 30.23
CA LYS A 465 -10.34 -44.93 30.04
C LYS A 465 -9.88 -43.51 29.70
N ALA A 466 -10.81 -42.58 29.46
CA ALA A 466 -10.55 -41.15 29.34
C ALA A 466 -10.68 -40.43 30.69
N GLU A 467 -11.69 -40.77 31.51
CA GLU A 467 -11.88 -40.15 32.84
C GLU A 467 -10.67 -40.37 33.77
N ARG A 468 -10.11 -41.59 33.83
CA ARG A 468 -8.92 -41.88 34.68
C ARG A 468 -7.65 -41.12 34.25
N ARG A 469 -7.63 -40.51 33.06
CA ARG A 469 -6.55 -39.59 32.64
C ARG A 469 -6.76 -38.15 33.10
N GLY A 470 -7.91 -37.82 33.67
CA GLY A 470 -8.12 -36.57 34.42
C GLY A 470 -7.37 -36.60 35.74
N ASP A 471 -7.67 -37.60 36.58
CA ASP A 471 -7.10 -37.76 37.93
C ASP A 471 -5.56 -37.89 37.92
N GLU A 472 -5.01 -38.60 36.92
CA GLU A 472 -3.56 -38.71 36.67
C GLU A 472 -2.90 -37.38 36.25
N LEU A 473 -3.66 -36.44 35.66
CA LEU A 473 -3.15 -35.11 35.27
C LEU A 473 -3.34 -34.06 36.38
N GLU A 474 -4.40 -34.15 37.19
CA GLU A 474 -4.58 -33.26 38.35
C GLU A 474 -3.56 -33.57 39.45
N THR A 475 -3.25 -34.85 39.68
CA THR A 475 -2.13 -35.25 40.55
C THR A 475 -0.77 -34.79 39.98
N ALA A 476 -0.51 -34.92 38.67
CA ALA A 476 0.71 -34.42 38.04
C ALA A 476 0.89 -32.90 38.17
N LEU A 477 -0.20 -32.12 38.09
CA LEU A 477 -0.18 -30.67 38.29
C LEU A 477 0.08 -30.23 39.74
N SER A 478 -0.11 -31.13 40.72
CA SER A 478 0.13 -30.82 42.15
C SER A 478 1.61 -30.87 42.57
N MET A 479 2.46 -31.61 41.85
CA MET A 479 3.86 -31.85 42.24
C MET A 479 4.91 -31.08 41.42
N ALA A 480 4.51 -30.44 40.31
CA ALA A 480 5.41 -29.64 39.46
C ALA A 480 5.62 -28.20 40.00
N ASN A 481 6.22 -28.07 41.19
CA ASN A 481 6.56 -26.77 41.79
C ASN A 481 7.78 -26.14 41.10
N ASP A 482 7.55 -25.37 40.02
CA ASP A 482 8.49 -24.37 39.51
C ASP A 482 7.78 -23.03 39.26
N ARG A 483 7.85 -22.14 40.26
CA ARG A 483 6.98 -20.96 40.40
C ARG A 483 7.17 -19.86 39.35
N GLY A 484 8.19 -19.94 38.49
CA GLY A 484 8.50 -18.91 37.49
C GLY A 484 7.53 -18.89 36.30
N GLN A 485 7.49 -19.99 35.52
CA GLN A 485 6.79 -20.00 34.22
C GLN A 485 5.26 -19.96 34.35
N ALA A 486 4.70 -20.46 35.45
CA ALA A 486 3.27 -20.41 35.73
C ALA A 486 2.72 -18.97 35.83
N GLN A 487 3.50 -18.00 36.31
CA GLN A 487 3.04 -16.61 36.43
C GLN A 487 2.93 -15.90 35.08
N GLU A 488 3.85 -16.15 34.14
CA GLU A 488 3.76 -15.60 32.78
C GLU A 488 2.59 -16.22 32.00
N MET A 489 2.41 -17.55 32.08
CA MET A 489 1.24 -18.18 31.46
C MET A 489 -0.06 -17.68 32.11
N ALA A 490 -0.12 -17.48 33.43
CA ALA A 490 -1.28 -16.90 34.10
C ALA A 490 -1.58 -15.44 33.70
N LYS A 491 -0.56 -14.64 33.35
CA LYS A 491 -0.76 -13.30 32.73
C LYS A 491 -1.30 -13.42 31.31
N ARG A 492 -0.67 -14.25 30.45
CA ARG A 492 -1.09 -14.44 29.05
C ARG A 492 -2.49 -15.06 28.94
N LEU A 493 -2.85 -15.96 29.86
CA LEU A 493 -4.18 -16.54 29.95
C LEU A 493 -5.21 -15.56 30.51
N ARG A 494 -4.89 -14.69 31.48
CA ARG A 494 -5.79 -13.58 31.89
C ARG A 494 -6.09 -12.63 30.72
N ALA A 495 -5.05 -12.15 30.02
CA ALA A 495 -5.21 -11.27 28.84
C ALA A 495 -5.89 -11.94 27.61
N LYS A 496 -6.14 -13.25 27.68
CA LYS A 496 -6.94 -14.02 26.70
C LYS A 496 -8.35 -14.29 27.24
N ALA A 497 -8.49 -14.53 28.54
CA ALA A 497 -9.76 -14.72 29.24
C ALA A 497 -10.58 -13.42 29.33
N GLU A 498 -9.95 -12.24 29.49
CA GLU A 498 -10.64 -10.94 29.43
C GLU A 498 -11.26 -10.72 28.04
N ARG A 499 -10.46 -10.94 26.97
CA ARG A 499 -10.96 -10.86 25.58
C ARG A 499 -12.07 -11.87 25.27
N VAL A 500 -12.06 -13.06 25.86
CA VAL A 500 -13.19 -14.02 25.75
C VAL A 500 -14.38 -13.60 26.61
N GLY A 501 -14.14 -13.01 27.79
CA GLY A 501 -15.16 -12.52 28.72
C GLY A 501 -16.00 -11.37 28.16
N ASP A 502 -15.40 -10.45 27.41
CA ASP A 502 -16.15 -9.37 26.76
C ASP A 502 -16.98 -9.86 25.56
N TYR A 503 -16.48 -10.84 24.81
CA TYR A 503 -17.29 -11.56 23.81
C TYR A 503 -18.46 -12.32 24.45
N ALA A 504 -18.25 -12.94 25.62
CA ALA A 504 -19.30 -13.62 26.38
C ALA A 504 -20.37 -12.64 26.90
N ARG A 505 -19.96 -11.47 27.43
CA ARG A 505 -20.88 -10.37 27.81
C ARG A 505 -21.70 -9.88 26.61
N HIS A 506 -21.06 -9.69 25.46
CA HIS A 506 -21.75 -9.25 24.25
C HIS A 506 -22.79 -10.27 23.76
N LEU A 507 -22.49 -11.57 23.86
CA LEU A 507 -23.44 -12.65 23.54
C LEU A 507 -24.59 -12.77 24.56
N ASP A 508 -24.35 -12.60 25.86
CA ASP A 508 -25.41 -12.64 26.88
C ASP A 508 -26.37 -11.44 26.76
N LEU A 509 -25.84 -10.24 26.48
CA LEU A 509 -26.65 -9.07 26.11
C LEU A 509 -27.49 -9.32 24.85
N ARG A 510 -26.94 -10.00 23.83
CA ARG A 510 -27.67 -10.40 22.62
C ARG A 510 -28.76 -11.44 22.93
N LYS A 511 -28.51 -12.41 23.80
CA LYS A 511 -29.51 -13.38 24.30
C LYS A 511 -30.65 -12.67 25.04
N LYS A 512 -30.34 -11.73 25.94
CA LYS A 512 -31.34 -10.96 26.70
C LYS A 512 -32.21 -10.08 25.78
N ARG A 513 -31.62 -9.43 24.77
CA ARG A 513 -32.39 -8.72 23.73
C ARG A 513 -33.30 -9.65 22.93
N LEU A 514 -32.80 -10.82 22.51
CA LEU A 514 -33.61 -11.81 21.77
C LEU A 514 -34.74 -12.42 22.62
N ALA A 515 -34.55 -12.60 23.92
CA ALA A 515 -35.63 -13.02 24.83
C ALA A 515 -36.72 -11.94 24.97
N GLY A 516 -36.34 -10.65 25.09
CA GLY A 516 -37.29 -9.53 25.08
C GLY A 516 -38.03 -9.41 23.73
N MET A 517 -37.32 -9.57 22.62
CA MET A 517 -37.91 -9.54 21.28
C MET A 517 -38.87 -10.71 21.03
N ARG A 518 -38.53 -11.92 21.47
CA ARG A 518 -39.40 -13.11 21.35
C ARG A 518 -40.67 -13.00 22.21
N THR A 519 -40.58 -12.37 23.39
CA THR A 519 -41.75 -12.10 24.26
C THR A 519 -42.60 -10.91 23.80
N ALA A 520 -42.04 -9.97 23.03
CA ALA A 520 -42.82 -8.96 22.31
C ALA A 520 -43.60 -9.59 21.14
N ILE A 521 -42.93 -10.40 20.30
CA ILE A 521 -43.55 -11.08 19.14
C ILE A 521 -44.69 -12.02 19.59
N SER A 522 -44.55 -12.71 20.74
CA SER A 522 -45.63 -13.55 21.28
C SER A 522 -46.83 -12.77 21.82
N ARG A 523 -46.69 -11.48 22.15
CA ARG A 523 -47.84 -10.61 22.44
C ARG A 523 -48.50 -10.11 21.15
N GLN A 524 -47.70 -9.74 20.15
CA GLN A 524 -48.20 -9.19 18.89
C GLN A 524 -49.07 -10.22 18.13
N ARG A 525 -48.65 -11.49 18.08
CA ARG A 525 -49.46 -12.59 17.48
C ARG A 525 -50.79 -12.89 18.18
N VAL A 526 -51.02 -12.39 19.40
CA VAL A 526 -52.32 -12.56 20.11
C VAL A 526 -53.26 -11.37 19.85
N ALA A 527 -52.74 -10.23 19.37
CA ALA A 527 -53.55 -9.09 18.93
C ALA A 527 -54.03 -9.20 17.47
N GLU A 528 -53.38 -10.04 16.66
CA GLU A 528 -53.56 -10.13 15.19
C GLU A 528 -54.76 -11.00 14.74
N VAL A 529 -55.73 -11.25 15.64
CA VAL A 529 -56.90 -12.12 15.41
C VAL A 529 -58.23 -11.33 15.40
N ALA A 530 -58.19 -10.00 15.53
CA ALA A 530 -59.38 -9.14 15.53
C ALA A 530 -59.19 -7.87 14.67
N MET A 531 -59.47 -7.97 13.37
CA MET A 531 -59.39 -6.87 12.40
C MET A 531 -60.79 -6.42 11.93
N PRO A 532 -61.15 -5.13 12.05
CA PRO A 532 -62.22 -4.48 11.29
C PRO A 532 -61.69 -3.86 9.98
N GLU A 533 -62.56 -3.70 8.98
CA GLU A 533 -62.22 -3.49 7.55
C GLU A 533 -61.71 -2.07 7.17
N GLY A 534 -60.93 -1.40 8.03
CA GLY A 534 -60.53 0.00 7.84
C GLY A 534 -59.14 0.28 7.23
N SER A 535 -58.22 -0.69 7.19
CA SER A 535 -56.78 -0.41 6.95
C SER A 535 -56.37 -0.28 5.48
N SER A 536 -56.96 -1.08 4.58
CA SER A 536 -56.49 -1.25 3.19
C SER A 536 -56.49 0.04 2.36
N PHE A 537 -57.45 0.94 2.59
CA PHE A 537 -57.55 2.21 1.88
C PHE A 537 -56.39 3.17 2.23
N HIS A 538 -55.94 3.19 3.48
CA HIS A 538 -54.82 4.03 3.91
C HIS A 538 -53.45 3.48 3.49
N GLU A 539 -53.33 2.17 3.29
CA GLU A 539 -52.11 1.56 2.74
C GLU A 539 -51.97 1.86 1.24
N LEU A 540 -53.08 1.78 0.47
CA LEU A 540 -53.10 2.20 -0.93
C LEU A 540 -52.75 3.69 -1.11
N GLN A 541 -53.31 4.58 -0.29
CA GLN A 541 -52.95 6.01 -0.33
C GLN A 541 -51.46 6.27 -0.02
N ARG A 542 -50.86 5.51 0.90
CA ARG A 542 -49.42 5.62 1.21
C ARG A 542 -48.54 5.15 0.05
N LEU A 543 -48.91 4.07 -0.63
CA LEU A 543 -48.17 3.57 -1.79
C LEU A 543 -48.27 4.52 -3.00
N GLU A 544 -49.42 5.16 -3.22
CA GLU A 544 -49.54 6.21 -4.24
C GLU A 544 -48.70 7.46 -3.92
N ALA A 545 -48.69 7.90 -2.65
CA ALA A 545 -47.87 9.03 -2.21
C ALA A 545 -46.38 8.73 -2.44
N GLN A 546 -45.89 7.56 -1.99
CA GLN A 546 -44.49 7.15 -2.15
C GLN A 546 -44.08 7.01 -3.62
N ARG A 547 -44.96 6.56 -4.52
CA ARG A 547 -44.67 6.56 -5.96
C ARG A 547 -44.54 7.97 -6.53
N LYS A 548 -45.42 8.91 -6.15
CA LYS A 548 -45.36 10.31 -6.59
C LYS A 548 -44.12 11.03 -6.04
N GLU A 549 -43.70 10.73 -4.82
CA GLU A 549 -42.43 11.23 -4.24
C GLU A 549 -41.21 10.68 -4.98
N LEU A 550 -41.15 9.37 -5.25
CA LEU A 550 -40.05 8.75 -6.01
C LEU A 550 -39.96 9.28 -7.45
N GLU A 551 -41.09 9.54 -8.10
CA GLU A 551 -41.13 10.12 -9.45
C GLU A 551 -40.69 11.59 -9.45
N GLN A 552 -41.10 12.39 -8.45
CA GLN A 552 -40.57 13.75 -8.27
C GLN A 552 -39.07 13.76 -7.95
N VAL A 553 -38.56 12.81 -7.17
CA VAL A 553 -37.13 12.67 -6.85
C VAL A 553 -36.34 12.27 -8.10
N ARG A 554 -36.83 11.33 -8.92
CA ARG A 554 -36.21 10.98 -10.22
C ARG A 554 -36.15 12.19 -11.14
N ASP A 555 -37.26 12.92 -11.28
CA ASP A 555 -37.33 14.09 -12.15
C ASP A 555 -36.54 15.29 -11.58
N PHE A 556 -36.28 15.36 -10.28
CA PHE A 556 -35.38 16.32 -9.66
C PHE A 556 -33.91 15.95 -9.86
N LEU A 557 -33.56 14.66 -9.77
CA LEU A 557 -32.24 14.14 -10.10
C LEU A 557 -31.92 14.39 -11.58
N GLY A 558 -32.79 13.98 -12.52
CA GLY A 558 -32.58 14.24 -13.94
C GLY A 558 -32.46 15.74 -14.31
N ARG A 559 -33.20 16.63 -13.64
CA ARG A 559 -33.07 18.08 -13.84
C ARG A 559 -31.79 18.66 -13.22
N SER A 560 -31.36 18.18 -12.05
CA SER A 560 -30.11 18.64 -11.43
C SER A 560 -28.87 18.10 -12.17
N GLU A 561 -28.94 16.87 -12.69
CA GLU A 561 -27.93 16.28 -13.57
C GLU A 561 -27.81 17.05 -14.89
N GLN A 562 -28.91 17.38 -15.56
CA GLN A 562 -28.86 18.25 -16.75
C GLN A 562 -28.32 19.65 -16.45
N GLN A 563 -28.55 20.21 -15.25
CA GLN A 563 -27.95 21.47 -14.82
C GLN A 563 -26.45 21.33 -14.50
N MET A 564 -26.01 20.21 -13.92
CA MET A 564 -24.58 19.88 -13.75
C MET A 564 -23.88 19.75 -15.10
N VAL A 565 -24.40 18.94 -16.02
CA VAL A 565 -23.81 18.73 -17.35
C VAL A 565 -23.70 20.06 -18.12
N ARG A 566 -24.72 20.94 -18.05
CA ARG A 566 -24.66 22.28 -18.67
C ARG A 566 -23.62 23.21 -18.03
N ARG A 567 -23.32 23.06 -16.73
CA ARG A 567 -22.18 23.76 -16.08
C ARG A 567 -20.83 23.16 -16.46
N TRP A 568 -20.75 21.85 -16.67
CA TRP A 568 -19.50 21.12 -16.96
C TRP A 568 -19.13 21.02 -18.44
N ALA A 569 -20.04 21.38 -19.36
CA ALA A 569 -19.76 21.43 -20.80
C ALA A 569 -18.84 22.60 -21.21
N ARG A 570 -18.96 23.77 -20.58
CA ARG A 570 -18.22 25.00 -20.94
C ARG A 570 -16.76 25.12 -20.44
N PRO A 571 -16.34 24.60 -19.27
CA PRO A 571 -14.97 24.81 -18.80
C PRO A 571 -13.92 23.87 -19.42
N ARG A 572 -14.27 22.86 -20.24
CA ARG A 572 -13.28 21.93 -20.81
C ARG A 572 -12.17 22.61 -21.61
N SER A 573 -12.48 23.66 -22.38
CA SER A 573 -11.47 24.47 -23.08
C SER A 573 -10.62 25.31 -22.12
N VAL A 574 -11.24 25.92 -21.11
CA VAL A 574 -10.55 26.73 -20.08
C VAL A 574 -9.59 25.87 -19.25
N ALA A 575 -10.02 24.66 -18.87
CA ALA A 575 -9.19 23.68 -18.17
C ALA A 575 -8.03 23.18 -19.05
N MET A 576 -8.26 22.90 -20.33
CA MET A 576 -7.19 22.55 -21.28
C MET A 576 -6.16 23.68 -21.42
N VAL A 577 -6.60 24.95 -21.47
CA VAL A 577 -5.70 26.12 -21.49
C VAL A 577 -4.94 26.26 -20.17
N ALA A 578 -5.58 26.07 -19.02
CA ALA A 578 -4.92 26.08 -17.72
C ALA A 578 -3.85 24.97 -17.61
N TRP A 579 -4.17 23.74 -18.04
CA TRP A 579 -3.20 22.64 -18.09
C TRP A 579 -2.06 22.90 -19.09
N MET A 580 -2.31 23.57 -20.22
CA MET A 580 -1.26 24.03 -21.13
C MET A 580 -0.33 25.06 -20.48
N PHE A 581 -0.85 25.99 -19.67
CA PHE A 581 -0.02 26.93 -18.90
C PHE A 581 0.80 26.22 -17.80
N VAL A 582 0.23 25.23 -17.10
CA VAL A 582 0.97 24.39 -16.15
C VAL A 582 2.07 23.60 -16.86
N LEU A 583 1.77 22.99 -18.01
CA LEU A 583 2.75 22.26 -18.81
C LEU A 583 3.88 23.16 -19.32
N LEU A 584 3.58 24.40 -19.72
CA LEU A 584 4.55 25.40 -20.12
C LEU A 584 5.46 25.80 -18.93
N ALA A 585 4.88 26.04 -17.75
CA ALA A 585 5.64 26.37 -16.54
C ALA A 585 6.56 25.22 -16.09
N VAL A 586 6.07 23.97 -16.11
CA VAL A 586 6.89 22.78 -15.84
C VAL A 586 8.00 22.60 -16.87
N SER A 587 7.72 22.86 -18.16
CA SER A 587 8.73 22.78 -19.22
C SER A 587 9.80 23.88 -19.10
N ALA A 588 9.42 25.09 -18.67
CA ALA A 588 10.35 26.17 -18.38
C ALA A 588 11.24 25.87 -17.16
N ALA A 589 10.67 25.28 -16.10
CA ALA A 589 11.43 24.83 -14.93
C ALA A 589 12.41 23.68 -15.30
N ALA A 590 11.97 22.72 -16.12
CA ALA A 590 12.82 21.67 -16.64
C ALA A 590 13.95 22.20 -17.54
N GLY A 591 13.67 23.24 -18.35
CA GLY A 591 14.69 23.94 -19.16
C GLY A 591 15.72 24.68 -18.31
N TRP A 592 15.29 25.38 -17.25
CA TRP A 592 16.19 26.04 -16.30
C TRP A 592 17.11 25.04 -15.60
N PHE A 593 16.54 23.95 -15.07
CA PHE A 593 17.29 22.91 -14.37
C PHE A 593 18.25 22.17 -15.32
N GLY A 594 17.78 21.82 -16.52
CA GLY A 594 18.60 21.17 -17.55
C GLY A 594 19.79 22.01 -18.02
N VAL A 595 19.66 23.34 -18.13
CA VAL A 595 20.81 24.19 -18.47
C VAL A 595 21.84 24.22 -17.35
N ASN A 596 21.42 24.39 -16.10
CA ASN A 596 22.35 24.40 -14.95
C ASN A 596 23.16 23.08 -14.85
N ASP A 597 22.55 21.95 -15.21
CA ASP A 597 23.13 20.62 -15.02
C ASP A 597 23.81 20.03 -16.29
N PHE A 598 23.53 20.55 -17.49
CA PHE A 598 24.13 20.03 -18.75
C PHE A 598 24.93 21.05 -19.58
N VAL A 599 24.78 22.36 -19.35
CA VAL A 599 25.57 23.39 -20.05
C VAL A 599 26.66 23.93 -19.11
N PRO A 600 27.94 24.02 -19.53
CA PRO A 600 28.95 24.73 -18.77
C PRO A 600 28.62 26.23 -18.78
N THR A 601 28.41 26.82 -17.61
CA THR A 601 28.14 28.27 -17.49
C THR A 601 29.42 28.99 -17.03
N PRO A 602 29.91 29.99 -17.79
CA PRO A 602 31.11 30.72 -17.42
C PRO A 602 30.91 31.50 -16.11
N GLY A 603 31.97 31.67 -15.34
CA GLY A 603 31.92 32.36 -14.06
C GLY A 603 33.28 32.70 -13.49
N ALA A 604 33.29 33.18 -12.25
CA ALA A 604 34.51 33.40 -11.49
C ALA A 604 34.38 32.80 -10.09
N ALA A 605 35.34 31.98 -9.67
CA ALA A 605 35.47 31.61 -8.26
C ALA A 605 36.35 32.65 -7.53
N VAL A 606 36.03 32.92 -6.26
CA VAL A 606 36.76 33.88 -5.43
C VAL A 606 37.18 33.26 -4.10
N VAL A 607 38.45 33.45 -3.70
CA VAL A 607 38.98 33.17 -2.36
C VAL A 607 39.70 34.40 -1.83
N LYS A 608 39.47 34.76 -0.57
CA LYS A 608 40.25 35.77 0.15
C LYS A 608 41.28 35.10 1.06
N ILE A 609 42.54 35.52 0.96
CA ILE A 609 43.65 35.02 1.78
C ILE A 609 44.18 36.18 2.63
N THR A 610 44.39 35.92 3.91
CA THR A 610 44.85 36.92 4.88
C THR A 610 46.24 36.56 5.43
N ALA A 611 47.09 37.56 5.58
CA ALA A 611 48.40 37.44 6.22
C ALA A 611 48.25 37.52 7.75
N VAL A 612 48.71 36.49 8.45
CA VAL A 612 48.89 36.52 9.91
C VAL A 612 50.38 36.66 10.21
N ALA A 613 50.78 37.85 10.66
CA ALA A 613 52.16 38.13 11.08
C ALA A 613 52.50 37.46 12.43
N PRO A 614 53.79 37.16 12.71
CA PRO A 614 54.19 36.51 13.96
C PRO A 614 53.88 37.29 15.25
N ASP A 615 53.66 38.61 15.14
CA ASP A 615 53.26 39.50 16.24
C ASP A 615 51.75 39.77 16.28
N GLY A 616 50.95 39.08 15.45
CA GLY A 616 49.49 39.20 15.40
C GLY A 616 48.97 40.50 14.78
N LYS A 617 49.84 41.32 14.18
CA LYS A 617 49.47 42.61 13.57
C LYS A 617 49.25 42.48 12.06
N MET A 618 48.53 43.46 11.49
CA MET A 618 48.41 43.61 10.04
C MET A 618 49.78 43.90 9.40
N LEU A 619 49.99 43.38 8.19
CA LEU A 619 51.17 43.75 7.40
C LEU A 619 50.96 45.15 6.81
N LEU A 620 52.01 45.97 6.84
CA LEU A 620 52.02 47.33 6.29
C LEU A 620 53.38 47.59 5.61
N GLY A 621 53.38 48.28 4.48
CA GLY A 621 54.59 48.83 3.84
C GLY A 621 55.50 47.78 3.20
N GLU A 622 56.81 47.76 3.52
CA GLU A 622 57.76 46.84 2.86
C GLU A 622 57.38 45.36 3.05
N LYS A 623 56.79 45.00 4.21
CA LYS A 623 56.36 43.61 4.47
C LYS A 623 55.14 43.21 3.64
N GLU A 624 54.24 44.14 3.39
CA GLU A 624 53.05 43.98 2.56
C GLU A 624 53.48 43.83 1.09
N ALA A 625 54.26 44.77 0.56
CA ALA A 625 54.83 44.65 -0.79
C ALA A 625 55.70 43.39 -1.00
N ALA A 626 56.38 42.89 0.05
CA ALA A 626 57.10 41.61 0.01
C ALA A 626 56.14 40.40 0.00
N TRP A 627 55.05 40.45 0.77
CA TRP A 627 54.01 39.44 0.83
C TRP A 627 53.33 39.27 -0.53
N ASP A 628 52.89 40.35 -1.17
CA ASP A 628 52.16 40.29 -2.44
C ASP A 628 53.05 39.83 -3.58
N LYS A 629 54.28 40.34 -3.62
CA LYS A 629 55.29 39.95 -4.62
C LYS A 629 55.65 38.46 -4.50
N TRP A 630 55.70 37.90 -3.30
CA TRP A 630 56.01 36.48 -3.12
C TRP A 630 54.86 35.57 -3.59
N HIS A 631 53.60 35.88 -3.27
CA HIS A 631 52.46 35.07 -3.72
C HIS A 631 52.24 35.15 -5.24
N LYS A 632 52.35 36.35 -5.82
CA LYS A 632 52.26 36.56 -7.28
C LYS A 632 53.40 35.83 -8.02
N ALA A 633 54.60 35.72 -7.42
CA ALA A 633 55.69 34.92 -7.97
C ALA A 633 55.47 33.41 -7.84
N LEU A 634 54.95 32.92 -6.70
CA LEU A 634 54.68 31.49 -6.47
C LEU A 634 53.69 30.92 -7.50
N ALA A 635 52.67 31.68 -7.88
CA ALA A 635 51.71 31.28 -8.91
C ALA A 635 52.34 30.98 -10.28
N THR A 636 53.51 31.58 -10.55
CA THR A 636 54.29 31.39 -11.78
C THR A 636 55.45 30.38 -11.65
N ASP A 637 55.63 29.75 -10.49
CA ASP A 637 56.68 28.76 -10.26
C ASP A 637 56.29 27.39 -10.86
N PRO A 638 57.05 26.83 -11.83
CA PRO A 638 56.79 25.51 -12.39
C PRO A 638 56.69 24.40 -11.33
N ALA A 639 57.45 24.49 -10.23
CA ALA A 639 57.38 23.50 -9.16
C ALA A 639 56.06 23.58 -8.37
N PHE A 640 55.47 24.78 -8.25
CA PHE A 640 54.15 24.97 -7.65
C PHE A 640 53.03 24.53 -8.59
N ILE A 641 53.13 24.87 -9.88
CA ILE A 641 52.21 24.44 -10.94
C ILE A 641 52.13 22.91 -10.98
N ALA A 642 53.26 22.20 -11.03
CA ALA A 642 53.31 20.73 -11.00
C ALA A 642 52.66 20.14 -9.73
N MET A 643 52.91 20.75 -8.56
CA MET A 643 52.31 20.32 -7.28
C MET A 643 50.78 20.49 -7.27
N VAL A 644 50.26 21.58 -7.83
CA VAL A 644 48.82 21.81 -7.93
C VAL A 644 48.19 20.93 -9.00
N HIS A 645 48.84 20.74 -10.16
CA HIS A 645 48.41 19.78 -11.17
C HIS A 645 48.23 18.37 -10.59
N GLN A 646 49.21 17.88 -9.82
CA GLN A 646 49.12 16.58 -9.15
C GLN A 646 47.90 16.48 -8.20
N LYS A 647 47.58 17.56 -7.46
CA LYS A 647 46.44 17.61 -6.54
C LYS A 647 45.09 17.71 -7.24
N LEU A 648 45.01 18.46 -8.35
CA LEU A 648 43.83 18.55 -9.20
C LEU A 648 43.58 17.19 -9.88
N ALA A 649 44.61 16.54 -10.41
CA ALA A 649 44.54 15.20 -11.00
C ALA A 649 44.06 14.16 -9.96
N ALA A 650 44.56 14.22 -8.72
CA ALA A 650 44.12 13.37 -7.63
C ALA A 650 42.64 13.59 -7.18
N ARG A 651 42.05 14.75 -7.52
CA ARG A 651 40.61 15.04 -7.34
C ARG A 651 39.79 14.83 -8.63
N GLY A 652 40.40 14.43 -9.75
CA GLY A 652 39.73 14.31 -11.05
C GLY A 652 39.41 15.64 -11.75
N LEU A 653 40.04 16.74 -11.34
CA LEU A 653 39.78 18.11 -11.80
C LEU A 653 40.77 18.63 -12.85
N ALA A 654 41.82 17.87 -13.18
CA ALA A 654 42.88 18.29 -14.10
C ALA A 654 42.66 17.76 -15.51
N ASP A 655 41.84 18.44 -16.31
CA ASP A 655 41.80 18.23 -17.75
C ASP A 655 43.00 18.91 -18.45
N GLY A 656 43.37 18.46 -19.65
CA GLY A 656 44.44 19.05 -20.48
C GLY A 656 45.89 18.92 -19.97
N GLY A 657 46.12 18.29 -18.82
CA GLY A 657 47.46 18.02 -18.29
C GLY A 657 48.16 19.23 -17.66
N GLU A 658 49.44 19.06 -17.28
CA GLU A 658 50.21 20.08 -16.56
C GLU A 658 50.32 21.39 -17.34
N SER A 659 50.43 21.33 -18.68
CA SER A 659 50.43 22.51 -19.56
C SER A 659 49.12 23.29 -19.54
N ALA A 660 47.97 22.63 -19.38
CA ALA A 660 46.69 23.32 -19.22
C ALA A 660 46.57 23.96 -17.82
N THR A 661 47.05 23.27 -16.78
CA THR A 661 47.12 23.84 -15.43
C THR A 661 48.05 25.06 -15.37
N ALA A 662 49.19 25.01 -16.06
CA ALA A 662 50.12 26.13 -16.20
C ALA A 662 49.47 27.32 -16.92
N ARG A 663 48.71 27.06 -17.99
CA ARG A 663 48.00 28.08 -18.75
C ARG A 663 46.91 28.76 -17.90
N MET A 664 46.08 27.97 -17.23
CA MET A 664 45.04 28.45 -16.32
C MET A 664 45.62 29.35 -15.20
N MET A 665 46.76 28.97 -14.62
CA MET A 665 47.44 29.81 -13.62
C MET A 665 48.04 31.12 -14.16
N ALA A 666 48.23 31.24 -15.47
CA ALA A 666 48.84 32.41 -16.12
C ALA A 666 47.82 33.33 -16.83
N GLU A 667 46.73 32.78 -17.34
CA GLU A 667 45.69 33.50 -18.10
C GLU A 667 44.42 33.76 -17.27
N ASP A 668 44.00 32.81 -16.41
CA ASP A 668 42.69 32.85 -15.72
C ASP A 668 42.75 33.21 -14.22
N LEU A 669 43.93 33.11 -13.59
CA LEU A 669 44.12 33.37 -12.15
C LEU A 669 44.61 34.81 -11.89
N VAL A 670 43.70 35.66 -11.40
CA VAL A 670 43.96 37.07 -11.08
C VAL A 670 44.15 37.27 -9.57
N PHE A 671 45.13 38.10 -9.20
CA PHE A 671 45.45 38.46 -7.82
C PHE A 671 45.08 39.92 -7.53
N GLU A 672 43.85 40.14 -7.05
CA GLU A 672 43.40 41.42 -6.51
C GLU A 672 44.07 41.68 -5.15
N ASP A 673 44.55 42.91 -4.98
CA ASP A 673 45.18 43.41 -3.76
C ASP A 673 44.15 44.22 -2.97
N GLU A 674 43.83 43.81 -1.73
CA GLU A 674 42.92 44.52 -0.83
C GLU A 674 43.66 45.33 0.25
N GLY A 675 45.00 45.30 0.24
CA GLY A 675 45.87 45.94 1.23
C GLY A 675 45.84 45.32 2.63
N ASN A 676 46.66 45.84 3.53
CA ASN A 676 46.87 45.39 4.91
C ASN A 676 47.29 43.90 5.02
N GLY A 677 47.93 43.35 3.97
CA GLY A 677 48.23 41.92 3.83
C GLY A 677 47.02 41.05 3.52
N GLN A 678 46.00 41.59 2.84
CA GLN A 678 44.82 40.85 2.39
C GLN A 678 44.82 40.78 0.85
N MET A 679 44.78 39.57 0.31
CA MET A 679 44.83 39.31 -1.13
C MET A 679 43.63 38.46 -1.54
N ARG A 680 42.97 38.83 -2.62
CA ARG A 680 41.87 38.07 -3.19
C ARG A 680 42.32 37.40 -4.48
N LEU A 681 42.11 36.09 -4.56
CA LEU A 681 42.30 35.29 -5.75
C LEU A 681 40.96 35.19 -6.47
N LEU A 682 40.96 35.52 -7.75
CA LEU A 682 39.83 35.36 -8.68
C LEU A 682 40.27 34.40 -9.78
N LEU A 683 39.53 33.30 -9.97
CA LEU A 683 39.77 32.34 -11.05
C LEU A 683 38.57 32.37 -12.00
N THR A 684 38.78 32.83 -13.23
CA THR A 684 37.78 32.79 -14.31
C THR A 684 37.77 31.45 -15.03
N GLY A 685 36.70 31.15 -15.76
CA GLY A 685 36.68 30.03 -16.70
C GLY A 685 35.27 29.64 -17.15
N ASP A 686 35.21 28.71 -18.11
CA ASP A 686 33.99 28.36 -18.84
C ASP A 686 33.02 27.46 -18.07
N ASP A 687 33.51 26.67 -17.09
CA ASP A 687 32.65 25.83 -16.24
C ASP A 687 32.76 26.17 -14.74
N SER A 688 31.78 26.94 -14.27
CA SER A 688 31.53 27.24 -12.86
C SER A 688 31.60 26.06 -11.88
N ARG A 689 31.30 24.83 -12.31
CA ARG A 689 31.29 23.62 -11.46
C ARG A 689 32.70 23.19 -11.05
N VAL A 690 33.67 23.42 -11.92
CA VAL A 690 35.08 23.05 -11.72
C VAL A 690 35.85 24.19 -11.04
N LEU A 691 35.42 25.44 -11.22
CA LEU A 691 36.09 26.63 -10.66
C LEU A 691 36.16 26.63 -9.12
N GLU A 692 35.06 26.34 -8.40
CA GLU A 692 35.07 26.29 -6.93
C GLU A 692 36.07 25.24 -6.39
N PRO A 693 35.98 23.94 -6.76
CA PRO A 693 36.96 22.93 -6.34
C PRO A 693 38.40 23.21 -6.78
N THR A 694 38.60 23.83 -7.94
CA THR A 694 39.94 24.11 -8.48
C THR A 694 40.61 25.26 -7.74
N LEU A 695 39.90 26.36 -7.51
CA LEU A 695 40.43 27.47 -6.71
C LEU A 695 40.63 27.07 -5.24
N ASP A 696 39.81 26.18 -4.69
CA ASP A 696 40.01 25.58 -3.37
C ASP A 696 41.36 24.83 -3.27
N VAL A 697 41.71 24.00 -4.27
CA VAL A 697 43.02 23.31 -4.32
C VAL A 697 44.17 24.31 -4.47
N ILE A 698 44.03 25.32 -5.33
CA ILE A 698 45.04 26.37 -5.54
C ILE A 698 45.29 27.12 -4.23
N ALA A 699 44.24 27.63 -3.59
CA ALA A 699 44.32 28.44 -2.39
C ALA A 699 44.83 27.63 -1.19
N THR A 700 44.37 26.38 -1.00
CA THR A 700 44.89 25.47 0.03
C THR A 700 46.37 25.14 -0.18
N SER A 701 46.80 24.97 -1.43
CA SER A 701 48.20 24.69 -1.77
C SER A 701 49.10 25.90 -1.55
N LEU A 702 48.66 27.07 -2.01
CA LEU A 702 49.36 28.34 -1.84
C LEU A 702 49.44 28.72 -0.36
N ALA A 703 48.37 28.50 0.42
CA ALA A 703 48.40 28.72 1.87
C ALA A 703 49.37 27.77 2.59
N SER A 704 49.39 26.49 2.22
CA SER A 704 50.33 25.50 2.78
C SER A 704 51.79 25.85 2.47
N GLU A 705 52.10 26.24 1.24
CA GLU A 705 53.48 26.59 0.86
C GLU A 705 53.90 27.95 1.43
N SER A 706 52.97 28.92 1.51
CA SER A 706 53.15 30.19 2.22
C SER A 706 53.50 29.97 3.70
N ALA A 707 52.79 29.06 4.39
CA ALA A 707 53.08 28.69 5.76
C ALA A 707 54.41 27.93 5.93
N ARG A 708 54.83 27.13 4.93
CA ARG A 708 56.14 26.43 4.92
C ARG A 708 57.32 27.40 4.75
N GLN A 709 57.19 28.39 3.86
CA GLN A 709 58.26 29.34 3.56
C GLN A 709 58.24 30.61 4.42
N SER A 710 57.15 30.87 5.15
CA SER A 710 56.99 31.96 6.14
C SER A 710 58.25 32.29 6.94
N PRO A 711 58.98 31.33 7.58
CA PRO A 711 60.18 31.64 8.38
C PRO A 711 61.41 32.08 7.58
N ARG A 712 61.37 32.01 6.24
CA ARG A 712 62.48 32.38 5.34
C ARG A 712 62.21 33.67 4.55
N ARG A 713 61.01 34.23 4.66
CA ARG A 713 60.57 35.44 3.96
C ARG A 713 60.75 36.69 4.84
N LYS A 714 60.86 37.86 4.21
CA LYS A 714 61.04 39.16 4.89
C LYS A 714 59.84 39.60 5.74
N ASP A 715 58.65 39.14 5.38
CA ASP A 715 57.39 39.45 6.06
C ASP A 715 57.25 38.65 7.38
N GLY A 716 57.66 37.38 7.36
CA GLY A 716 57.52 36.40 8.45
C GLY A 716 56.10 35.81 8.58
N ALA A 717 55.13 36.35 7.85
CA ALA A 717 53.71 36.01 8.00
C ALA A 717 53.33 34.67 7.38
N ARG A 718 52.21 34.10 7.84
CA ARG A 718 51.58 32.89 7.30
C ARG A 718 50.27 33.23 6.60
N ALA A 719 49.91 32.47 5.58
CA ALA A 719 48.61 32.60 4.92
C ALA A 719 47.56 31.82 5.70
N THR A 720 46.48 32.50 6.06
CA THR A 720 45.25 31.87 6.53
C THR A 720 44.16 32.04 5.49
N LEU A 721 43.38 30.96 5.30
CA LEU A 721 42.14 30.98 4.54
C LEU A 721 40.99 31.43 5.45
N PRO A 722 39.82 31.79 4.89
CA PRO A 722 38.63 32.10 5.68
C PRO A 722 38.14 30.85 6.41
N ASN A 723 37.19 31.00 7.34
CA ASN A 723 36.44 29.86 7.86
C ASN A 723 35.79 29.08 6.70
N GLU A 724 35.78 27.75 6.82
CA GLU A 724 35.16 26.83 5.87
C GLU A 724 33.70 27.18 5.61
N ARG A 725 33.28 27.06 4.36
CA ARG A 725 31.92 27.38 3.90
C ARG A 725 31.30 26.18 3.22
N VAL A 726 29.98 26.07 3.28
CA VAL A 726 29.23 25.20 2.38
C VAL A 726 29.19 25.88 1.01
N THR A 727 29.77 25.22 0.01
CA THR A 727 29.87 25.68 -1.39
C THR A 727 28.97 24.83 -2.28
N SER A 728 28.89 25.10 -3.58
CA SER A 728 28.09 24.28 -4.50
C SER A 728 28.60 22.83 -4.63
N SER A 729 29.87 22.61 -4.29
CA SER A 729 30.58 21.33 -4.40
C SER A 729 30.82 20.62 -3.06
N GLY A 730 30.33 21.13 -1.93
CA GLY A 730 30.52 20.53 -0.60
C GLY A 730 30.99 21.53 0.45
N VAL A 731 32.14 21.29 1.08
CA VAL A 731 32.79 22.22 2.03
C VAL A 731 34.12 22.68 1.45
N GLY A 732 34.37 23.99 1.46
CA GLY A 732 35.59 24.59 0.93
C GLY A 732 35.73 26.08 1.24
N TYR A 733 36.78 26.70 0.68
CA TYR A 733 37.11 28.11 0.93
C TYR A 733 36.70 29.08 -0.20
N ALA A 734 36.44 28.56 -1.39
CA ALA A 734 36.05 29.33 -2.58
C ALA A 734 34.54 29.62 -2.62
N ALA A 735 34.16 30.76 -3.20
CA ALA A 735 32.78 31.10 -3.49
C ALA A 735 32.60 31.47 -4.97
N LEU A 736 31.63 30.85 -5.63
CA LEU A 736 31.27 31.14 -7.02
C LEU A 736 30.52 32.48 -7.14
N VAL A 737 31.17 33.44 -7.79
CA VAL A 737 30.50 34.61 -8.37
C VAL A 737 29.92 34.18 -9.72
N LYS A 738 28.65 33.77 -9.73
CA LYS A 738 27.94 33.47 -10.98
C LYS A 738 27.86 34.75 -11.82
N GLY A 739 28.36 34.68 -13.07
CA GLY A 739 28.23 35.76 -14.03
C GLY A 739 26.77 35.96 -14.48
N PRO A 740 26.47 37.06 -15.21
CA PRO A 740 25.20 37.17 -15.90
C PRO A 740 25.05 36.01 -16.91
N TYR A 741 23.86 35.41 -16.98
CA TYR A 741 23.56 34.37 -17.97
C TYR A 741 23.78 34.91 -19.38
N ASP A 742 24.70 34.30 -20.13
CA ASP A 742 24.94 34.70 -21.52
C ASP A 742 23.71 34.39 -22.38
N SER A 743 23.51 35.22 -23.40
CA SER A 743 22.59 35.06 -24.51
C SER A 743 22.55 33.63 -25.07
N GLU A 744 23.69 32.94 -25.17
CA GLU A 744 23.74 31.54 -25.60
C GLU A 744 23.11 30.59 -24.58
N THR A 745 23.39 30.75 -23.27
CA THR A 745 22.77 29.93 -22.21
C THR A 745 21.25 30.09 -22.14
N LEU A 746 20.76 31.31 -22.38
CA LEU A 746 19.32 31.62 -22.53
C LEU A 746 18.73 30.97 -23.80
N GLY A 747 19.49 30.90 -24.89
CA GLY A 747 19.13 30.17 -26.11
C GLY A 747 18.96 28.67 -25.85
N TRP A 748 19.93 28.03 -25.18
CA TRP A 748 19.85 26.63 -24.77
C TRP A 748 18.66 26.36 -23.84
N MET A 749 18.38 27.26 -22.88
CA MET A 749 17.21 27.14 -22.00
C MET A 749 15.91 27.14 -22.80
N GLY A 750 15.78 28.06 -23.77
CA GLY A 750 14.63 28.14 -24.67
C GLY A 750 14.43 26.89 -25.52
N MET A 751 15.52 26.31 -26.05
CA MET A 751 15.47 25.08 -26.84
C MET A 751 15.07 23.86 -26.01
N ILE A 752 15.63 23.68 -24.81
CA ILE A 752 15.29 22.54 -23.93
C ILE A 752 13.84 22.65 -23.46
N ALA A 753 13.40 23.83 -22.98
CA ALA A 753 12.01 24.04 -22.56
C ALA A 753 11.02 23.84 -23.73
N GLY A 754 11.33 24.36 -24.92
CA GLY A 754 10.52 24.16 -26.12
C GLY A 754 10.43 22.72 -26.57
N GLY A 755 11.54 21.97 -26.51
CA GLY A 755 11.60 20.54 -26.85
C GLY A 755 10.78 19.67 -25.88
N VAL A 756 10.94 19.88 -24.57
CA VAL A 756 10.14 19.18 -23.53
C VAL A 756 8.65 19.49 -23.69
N PHE A 757 8.28 20.76 -23.91
CA PHE A 757 6.89 21.17 -24.13
C PHE A 757 6.29 20.51 -25.38
N ALA A 758 7.00 20.57 -26.52
CA ALA A 758 6.53 19.98 -27.78
C ALA A 758 6.37 18.45 -27.67
N ALA A 759 7.34 17.75 -27.08
CA ALA A 759 7.25 16.30 -26.86
C ALA A 759 6.07 15.93 -25.93
N SER A 760 5.83 16.71 -24.88
CA SER A 760 4.72 16.48 -23.95
C SER A 760 3.35 16.67 -24.63
N VAL A 761 3.18 17.74 -25.41
CA VAL A 761 1.95 17.98 -26.19
C VAL A 761 1.71 16.86 -27.21
N LEU A 762 2.77 16.37 -27.86
CA LEU A 762 2.70 15.28 -28.83
C LEU A 762 2.28 13.96 -28.15
N LEU A 763 2.86 13.63 -26.99
CA LEU A 763 2.47 12.48 -26.17
C LEU A 763 1.00 12.54 -25.75
N ILE A 764 0.54 13.69 -25.26
CA ILE A 764 -0.87 13.91 -24.86
C ILE A 764 -1.80 13.73 -26.08
N GLY A 765 -1.40 14.23 -27.25
CA GLY A 765 -2.12 14.02 -28.52
C GLY A 765 -2.23 12.55 -28.92
N ILE A 766 -1.16 11.76 -28.77
CA ILE A 766 -1.16 10.31 -29.02
C ILE A 766 -2.11 9.60 -28.06
N VAL A 767 -2.02 9.86 -26.76
CA VAL A 767 -2.88 9.23 -25.73
C VAL A 767 -4.36 9.58 -25.98
N TYR A 768 -4.68 10.83 -26.30
CA TYR A 768 -6.04 11.24 -26.68
C TYR A 768 -6.52 10.55 -27.97
N GLY A 769 -5.63 10.34 -28.94
CA GLY A 769 -5.90 9.57 -30.16
C GLY A 769 -6.24 8.09 -29.89
N PHE A 770 -5.58 7.44 -28.94
CA PHE A 770 -5.92 6.08 -28.50
C PHE A 770 -7.25 6.03 -27.73
N LEU A 771 -7.45 6.93 -26.76
CA LEU A 771 -8.68 6.98 -25.96
C LEU A 771 -9.93 7.27 -26.80
N SER A 772 -9.83 8.18 -27.79
CA SER A 772 -10.94 8.49 -28.69
C SER A 772 -11.29 7.33 -29.65
N ARG A 773 -10.29 6.55 -30.10
CA ARG A 773 -10.53 5.29 -30.84
C ARG A 773 -11.20 4.24 -29.96
N ALA A 774 -10.71 4.03 -28.74
CA ALA A 774 -11.28 3.05 -27.80
C ALA A 774 -12.74 3.37 -27.46
N LYS A 775 -13.05 4.66 -27.21
CA LYS A 775 -14.43 5.10 -26.97
C LYS A 775 -15.35 4.84 -28.16
N ARG A 776 -14.89 5.09 -29.40
CA ARG A 776 -15.66 4.80 -30.61
C ARG A 776 -16.02 3.32 -30.74
N VAL A 777 -15.06 2.43 -30.51
CA VAL A 777 -15.27 0.96 -30.56
C VAL A 777 -16.21 0.48 -29.45
N PHE A 778 -16.33 1.21 -28.34
CA PHE A 778 -17.30 0.93 -27.29
C PHE A 778 -18.72 1.37 -27.67
N GLU A 779 -18.90 2.63 -28.09
CA GLU A 779 -20.19 3.16 -28.54
C GLU A 779 -20.76 2.38 -29.74
N GLU A 780 -19.90 1.93 -30.64
CA GLU A 780 -20.26 1.11 -31.80
C GLU A 780 -20.77 -0.29 -31.38
N ARG A 781 -20.27 -0.87 -30.28
CA ARG A 781 -20.79 -2.12 -29.69
C ARG A 781 -22.10 -1.93 -28.94
N GLU A 782 -22.19 -0.89 -28.12
CA GLU A 782 -23.37 -0.53 -27.34
C GLU A 782 -24.58 -0.31 -28.26
N SER A 783 -24.37 0.36 -29.41
CA SER A 783 -25.40 0.54 -30.45
C SER A 783 -25.83 -0.74 -31.20
N ILE A 784 -25.04 -1.81 -31.12
CA ILE A 784 -25.38 -3.13 -31.71
C ILE A 784 -26.16 -3.98 -30.70
N GLU A 785 -25.86 -3.87 -29.40
CA GLU A 785 -26.64 -4.54 -28.34
C GLU A 785 -28.04 -3.90 -28.20
N GLU A 786 -28.17 -2.57 -28.18
CA GLU A 786 -29.48 -1.90 -28.17
C GLU A 786 -30.32 -2.17 -29.44
N ALA A 787 -29.70 -2.53 -30.56
CA ALA A 787 -30.38 -2.91 -31.80
C ALA A 787 -30.78 -4.41 -31.87
N SER A 788 -30.55 -5.17 -30.81
CA SER A 788 -30.77 -6.63 -30.75
C SER A 788 -31.87 -7.08 -29.76
N VAL A 789 -32.62 -6.12 -29.19
CA VAL A 789 -33.70 -6.31 -28.19
C VAL A 789 -35.03 -5.75 -28.71
#